data_AF-A0A9D8I956-F1
#
_entry.id   AF-A0A9D8I956-F1
#
_cell.length_a   1.000
_cell.length_b   1.000
_cell.length_c   1.000
_cell.angle_alpha   90.00
_cell.angle_beta   90.00
_cell.angle_gamma   90.00
#
_symmetry.space_group_name_H-M   'P 1'
#
loop_
_entity.id
_entity.type
_entity.pdbx_description
1 polymer ?
#
loop_
_entity_poly.entity_id
_entity_poly.type
_entity_poly.pdbx_seq_one_letter_code
_entity_poly.pdbx_strand_id
1 'polypeptide(L)'
;MARRHRPRAAPARTRAGPHHLEETAVIFAAPHLLWLLLLVPALGLFLWWSWRTKQRLVAMFVHARLLDFLTVGVSHARQLAKLALLVAAVASLVLALARPMWGFTWEEVKHRGLDIVVAIDTSHSMLAEDVRPNRLARAKLAALDLMKVAKNDRLALVAFAGSSFLQCPLTLDDSAFRQCVDALSVTIIPQGGTALTEAIQTALTAYKDDSDNHKILVLFTDGEDHDGGAIEAAKKANEKGLRIFTIGIGSPDGELLRVPDDKGRAGFLRDDSGNVVKSRLNETLLQQVAGEAQGFYLNLRGVNTIETLYEKGLAPLPKSDLEAKLLRRHHERFYWPLALGIVLLLIEMFLPDRPTTRRNATRDDAVRPDAVATGAGSTVAVVLLALAGFWPHGASASTASALRDYEAGRYESALKEYQRLREKKPADARLPFNAGAAAYQAQKFGEAANQFLASIGSTDPQLQQNGYYNLGNTFYRAGEPLDQNKKIEAWETSVKLFEQAVTMNPKDKDAEFNRDFVKKKLEQFKQQQEQQKDSKSKPEDKEQKKDDSQKQPDKPGPQQEPPKDGKQDQPKKGDDQKQPGKQDQEQKQPGEPKQDPPQQQPKDGKEGDSKKQEQPGDTDGGASPAQAKPREGQMTPQQAQQLLDSQKGEERALIFLPPGAKGKARPRFFKDW
;
A
#
# COMPACT_ATOMS: atom_id res chain seq x y z
N MET A 1 -46.51 -30.78 20.57
CA MET A 1 -47.45 -29.65 20.36
C MET A 1 -46.76 -28.37 20.80
N ALA A 2 -46.88 -27.33 19.98
CA ALA A 2 -46.04 -26.14 19.95
C ALA A 2 -46.31 -25.13 21.08
N ARG A 3 -45.24 -24.51 21.60
CA ARG A 3 -45.27 -23.11 22.04
C ARG A 3 -44.03 -22.39 21.49
N ARG A 4 -44.25 -21.64 20.41
CA ARG A 4 -43.25 -20.76 19.77
C ARG A 4 -43.01 -19.55 20.68
N HIS A 5 -41.78 -19.39 21.16
CA HIS A 5 -41.30 -18.11 21.70
C HIS A 5 -41.10 -17.13 20.54
N ARG A 6 -41.86 -16.03 20.53
CA ARG A 6 -41.57 -14.86 19.69
C ARG A 6 -40.47 -14.03 20.38
N PRO A 7 -39.43 -13.53 19.66
CA PRO A 7 -38.56 -12.52 20.20
C PRO A 7 -39.30 -11.17 20.24
N ARG A 8 -39.16 -10.48 21.38
CA ARG A 8 -39.74 -9.18 21.67
C ARG A 8 -38.92 -8.12 20.91
N ALA A 9 -39.55 -7.43 19.97
CA ALA A 9 -38.92 -6.31 19.25
C ALA A 9 -38.50 -5.22 20.26
N ALA A 10 -37.23 -4.84 20.23
CA ALA A 10 -36.71 -3.70 20.99
C ALA A 10 -37.32 -2.40 20.42
N PRO A 11 -37.72 -1.44 21.27
CA PRO A 11 -38.24 -0.17 20.79
C PRO A 11 -37.13 0.60 20.09
N ALA A 12 -37.37 1.02 18.84
CA ALA A 12 -36.56 1.97 18.12
C ALA A 12 -36.55 3.31 18.88
N ARG A 13 -35.56 3.48 19.76
CA ARG A 13 -35.20 4.79 20.31
C ARG A 13 -34.53 5.57 19.18
N THR A 14 -35.32 6.39 18.50
CA THR A 14 -34.83 7.52 17.71
C THR A 14 -34.05 8.45 18.64
N ARG A 15 -32.74 8.20 18.77
CA ARG A 15 -31.79 9.20 19.26
C ARG A 15 -31.71 10.29 18.20
N ALA A 16 -32.60 11.27 18.28
CA ALA A 16 -32.32 12.60 17.75
C ALA A 16 -31.14 13.15 18.58
N GLY A 17 -29.93 13.01 18.05
CA GLY A 17 -28.72 13.56 18.66
C GLY A 17 -28.70 15.09 18.56
N PRO A 18 -28.09 15.80 19.52
CA PRO A 18 -27.99 17.25 19.50
C PRO A 18 -26.79 17.67 18.64
N HIS A 19 -26.89 17.63 17.31
CA HIS A 19 -25.74 17.95 16.44
C HIS A 19 -26.03 18.86 15.23
N HIS A 20 -27.11 19.63 15.23
CA HIS A 20 -27.46 20.50 14.08
C HIS A 20 -27.10 21.98 14.24
N LEU A 21 -26.39 22.39 15.30
CA LEU A 21 -26.21 23.82 15.60
C LEU A 21 -24.77 24.36 15.49
N GLU A 22 -23.78 23.54 15.14
CA GLU A 22 -22.40 24.02 14.87
C GLU A 22 -22.03 24.05 13.37
N GLU A 23 -23.01 23.91 12.46
CA GLU A 23 -22.79 23.61 11.04
C GLU A 23 -22.49 24.81 10.12
N THR A 24 -22.40 26.04 10.62
CA THR A 24 -22.39 27.25 9.75
C THR A 24 -21.04 27.92 9.54
N ALA A 25 -19.96 27.45 10.18
CA ALA A 25 -18.65 28.05 9.97
C ALA A 25 -18.14 27.73 8.56
N VAL A 26 -18.10 28.76 7.69
CA VAL A 26 -17.49 28.67 6.37
C VAL A 26 -15.97 28.65 6.55
N ILE A 27 -15.34 27.55 6.17
CA ILE A 27 -13.89 27.39 6.16
C ILE A 27 -13.43 27.51 4.70
N PHE A 28 -12.28 28.11 4.46
CA PHE A 28 -11.70 28.21 3.11
C PHE A 28 -10.57 27.21 2.95
N ALA A 29 -10.55 26.43 1.87
CA ALA A 29 -9.44 25.52 1.58
C ALA A 29 -8.14 26.29 1.28
N ALA A 30 -8.26 27.49 0.71
CA ALA A 30 -7.16 28.36 0.35
C ALA A 30 -7.40 29.78 0.89
N PRO A 31 -7.27 30.03 2.21
CA PRO A 31 -7.56 31.33 2.81
C PRO A 31 -6.62 32.43 2.31
N HIS A 32 -5.40 32.08 1.89
CA HIS A 32 -4.43 33.01 1.32
C HIS A 32 -4.90 33.67 0.01
N LEU A 33 -5.83 33.06 -0.73
CA LEU A 33 -6.37 33.66 -1.96
C LEU A 33 -7.37 34.79 -1.69
N LEU A 34 -7.89 34.91 -0.46
CA LEU A 34 -8.79 36.02 -0.09
C LEU A 34 -8.10 37.39 -0.17
N TRP A 35 -6.77 37.45 -0.08
CA TRP A 35 -6.02 38.69 -0.29
C TRP A 35 -6.21 39.29 -1.68
N LEU A 36 -6.54 38.48 -2.70
CA LEU A 36 -6.88 38.97 -4.04
C LEU A 36 -8.16 39.81 -4.05
N LEU A 37 -9.03 39.68 -3.03
CA LEU A 37 -10.22 40.51 -2.91
C LEU A 37 -9.86 42.00 -2.72
N LEU A 38 -8.67 42.30 -2.20
CA LEU A 38 -8.17 43.67 -2.05
C LEU A 38 -7.86 44.33 -3.40
N LEU A 39 -7.63 43.55 -4.47
CA LEU A 39 -7.48 44.07 -5.83
C LEU A 39 -8.82 44.46 -6.49
N VAL A 40 -9.94 43.94 -5.99
CA VAL A 40 -11.28 44.25 -6.51
C VAL A 40 -11.65 45.75 -6.36
N PRO A 41 -11.48 46.41 -5.20
CA PRO A 41 -11.73 47.84 -5.09
C PRO A 41 -10.74 48.66 -5.93
N ALA A 42 -9.48 48.23 -6.07
CA ALA A 42 -8.52 48.88 -6.97
C ALA A 42 -8.96 48.82 -8.44
N LEU A 43 -9.47 47.66 -8.88
CA LEU A 43 -10.05 47.49 -10.22
C LEU A 43 -11.30 48.37 -10.39
N GLY A 44 -12.18 48.43 -9.39
CA GLY A 44 -13.36 49.31 -9.42
C GLY A 44 -12.98 50.80 -9.54
N LEU A 45 -11.99 51.26 -8.78
CA LEU A 45 -11.47 52.63 -8.86
C LEU A 45 -10.83 52.92 -10.22
N PHE A 46 -10.05 51.98 -10.76
CA PHE A 46 -9.43 52.10 -12.08
C PHE A 46 -10.49 52.23 -13.19
N LEU A 47 -11.52 51.37 -13.18
CA LEU A 47 -12.61 51.42 -14.17
C LEU A 47 -13.42 52.71 -14.04
N TRP A 48 -13.67 53.19 -12.82
CA TRP A 48 -14.34 54.46 -12.57
C TRP A 48 -13.52 55.67 -13.04
N TRP A 49 -12.20 55.67 -12.78
CA TRP A 49 -11.28 56.69 -13.26
C TRP A 49 -11.18 56.69 -14.79
N SER A 50 -11.09 55.50 -15.42
CA SER A 50 -11.11 55.32 -16.87
C SER A 50 -12.40 55.87 -17.48
N TRP A 51 -13.55 55.57 -16.87
CA TRP A 51 -14.84 56.13 -17.29
C TRP A 51 -14.86 57.66 -17.21
N ARG A 52 -14.42 58.26 -16.10
CA ARG A 52 -14.34 59.74 -15.97
C ARG A 52 -13.37 60.37 -16.96
N THR A 53 -12.23 59.75 -17.21
CA THR A 53 -11.22 60.27 -18.13
C THR A 53 -11.70 60.20 -19.57
N LYS A 54 -12.40 59.12 -19.95
CA LYS A 54 -13.08 59.01 -21.24
C LYS A 54 -14.09 60.14 -21.45
N GLN A 55 -14.91 60.46 -20.45
CA GLN A 55 -15.86 61.59 -20.54
C GLN A 55 -15.14 62.93 -20.74
N ARG A 56 -14.03 63.16 -20.02
CA ARG A 56 -13.22 64.38 -20.18
C ARG A 56 -12.58 64.50 -21.55
N LEU A 57 -12.01 63.41 -22.07
CA LEU A 57 -11.40 63.38 -23.41
C LEU A 57 -12.44 63.61 -24.51
N VAL A 58 -13.60 62.95 -24.43
CA VAL A 58 -14.71 63.18 -25.39
C VAL A 58 -15.17 64.64 -25.35
N ALA A 59 -15.24 65.26 -24.18
CA ALA A 59 -15.60 66.68 -24.03
C ALA A 59 -14.54 67.65 -24.60
N MET A 60 -13.27 67.26 -24.68
CA MET A 60 -12.21 68.08 -25.27
C MET A 60 -12.13 67.99 -26.81
N PHE A 61 -12.52 66.86 -27.39
CA PHE A 61 -12.44 66.62 -28.85
C PHE A 61 -13.73 66.97 -29.63
N VAL A 62 -14.85 67.17 -28.95
CA VAL A 62 -16.16 67.46 -29.58
C VAL A 62 -16.66 68.82 -29.10
N HIS A 63 -16.95 69.76 -30.02
CA HIS A 63 -17.59 71.03 -29.69
C HIS A 63 -18.90 70.78 -28.92
N ALA A 64 -19.14 71.50 -27.82
CA ALA A 64 -20.26 71.28 -26.89
C ALA A 64 -21.67 71.25 -27.54
N ARG A 65 -21.83 71.81 -28.75
CA ARG A 65 -23.09 71.77 -29.53
C ARG A 65 -23.30 70.51 -30.37
N LEU A 66 -22.25 69.72 -30.67
CA LEU A 66 -22.35 68.48 -31.46
C LEU A 66 -22.33 67.21 -30.58
N LEU A 67 -22.06 67.34 -29.28
CA LEU A 67 -22.06 66.21 -28.34
C LEU A 67 -23.45 65.56 -28.28
N ASP A 68 -24.51 66.36 -28.11
CA ASP A 68 -25.89 65.84 -28.04
C ASP A 68 -26.35 65.12 -29.32
N PHE A 69 -25.82 65.51 -30.49
CA PHE A 69 -26.16 64.89 -31.76
C PHE A 69 -25.33 63.62 -32.09
N LEU A 70 -24.10 63.51 -31.58
CA LEU A 70 -23.22 62.37 -31.84
C LEU A 70 -23.27 61.30 -30.73
N THR A 71 -23.64 61.68 -29.50
CA THR A 71 -23.80 60.75 -28.37
C THR A 71 -25.27 60.45 -28.04
N VAL A 72 -26.14 60.38 -29.06
CA VAL A 72 -27.55 60.01 -28.87
C VAL A 72 -27.64 58.65 -28.16
N GLY A 73 -28.05 58.72 -26.90
CA GLY A 73 -28.61 57.62 -26.14
C GLY A 73 -27.60 56.70 -25.44
N VAL A 74 -26.63 57.20 -24.67
CA VAL A 74 -25.93 56.35 -23.68
C VAL A 74 -26.41 56.68 -22.28
N SER A 75 -26.98 55.71 -21.56
CA SER A 75 -27.45 55.91 -20.19
C SER A 75 -26.30 55.75 -19.19
N HIS A 76 -25.95 56.82 -18.48
CA HIS A 76 -24.91 56.79 -17.43
C HIS A 76 -25.22 55.78 -16.31
N ALA A 77 -26.50 55.62 -15.96
CA ALA A 77 -26.93 54.64 -14.95
C ALA A 77 -26.67 53.20 -15.39
N ARG A 78 -26.87 52.87 -16.68
CA ARG A 78 -26.60 51.52 -17.21
C ARG A 78 -25.10 51.23 -17.34
N GLN A 79 -24.29 52.23 -17.69
CA GLN A 79 -22.83 52.08 -17.71
C GLN A 79 -22.27 51.84 -16.30
N LEU A 80 -22.78 52.55 -15.29
CA LEU A 80 -22.41 52.30 -13.89
C LEU A 80 -22.88 50.92 -13.43
N ALA A 81 -24.09 50.49 -13.82
CA ALA A 81 -24.60 49.15 -13.53
C ALA A 81 -23.71 48.05 -14.15
N LYS A 82 -23.27 48.19 -15.41
CA LYS A 82 -22.33 47.25 -16.05
C LYS A 82 -21.00 47.16 -15.31
N LEU A 83 -20.44 48.30 -14.91
CA LEU A 83 -19.19 48.34 -14.15
C LEU A 83 -19.35 47.66 -12.78
N ALA A 84 -20.46 47.92 -12.09
CA ALA A 84 -20.77 47.27 -10.81
C ALA A 84 -20.96 45.75 -10.98
N LEU A 85 -21.65 45.31 -12.04
CA LEU A 85 -21.81 43.90 -12.40
C LEU A 85 -20.46 43.21 -12.66
N LEU A 86 -19.55 43.86 -13.40
CA LEU A 86 -18.22 43.33 -13.69
C LEU A 86 -17.36 43.21 -12.42
N VAL A 87 -17.36 44.22 -11.56
CA VAL A 87 -16.64 44.20 -10.28
C VAL A 87 -17.19 43.11 -9.37
N ALA A 88 -18.53 42.96 -9.29
CA ALA A 88 -19.18 41.91 -8.51
C ALA A 88 -18.89 40.50 -9.08
N ALA A 89 -18.80 40.35 -10.40
CA ALA A 89 -18.43 39.09 -11.04
C ALA A 89 -16.99 38.69 -10.70
N VAL A 90 -16.04 39.62 -10.79
CA VAL A 90 -14.63 39.37 -10.41
C VAL A 90 -14.51 39.02 -8.92
N ALA A 91 -15.24 39.72 -8.04
CA ALA A 91 -15.28 39.39 -6.62
C ALA A 91 -15.80 37.96 -6.37
N SER A 92 -16.85 37.55 -7.09
CA SER A 92 -17.44 36.21 -6.97
C SER A 92 -16.50 35.12 -7.49
N LEU A 93 -15.72 35.40 -8.55
CA LEU A 93 -14.69 34.51 -9.08
C LEU A 93 -13.52 34.33 -8.10
N VAL A 94 -13.06 35.42 -7.46
CA VAL A 94 -12.03 35.35 -6.41
C VAL A 94 -12.52 34.53 -5.22
N LEU A 95 -13.79 34.69 -4.83
CA LEU A 95 -14.39 33.88 -3.77
C LEU A 95 -14.49 32.40 -4.16
N ALA A 96 -14.78 32.08 -5.43
CA ALA A 96 -14.76 30.70 -5.93
C ALA A 96 -13.36 30.09 -5.83
N LEU A 97 -12.31 30.85 -6.17
CA LEU A 97 -10.91 30.41 -6.07
C LEU A 97 -10.48 30.12 -4.64
N ALA A 98 -10.99 30.87 -3.66
CA ALA A 98 -10.73 30.61 -2.24
C ALA A 98 -11.34 29.28 -1.74
N ARG A 99 -12.17 28.61 -2.56
CA ARG A 99 -12.81 27.31 -2.31
C ARG A 99 -13.50 27.27 -0.95
N PRO A 100 -14.65 27.96 -0.81
CA PRO A 100 -15.42 27.91 0.42
C PRO A 100 -15.94 26.49 0.66
N MET A 101 -15.84 26.06 1.92
CA MET A 101 -16.20 24.74 2.41
C MET A 101 -17.21 24.92 3.55
N TRP A 102 -18.32 24.21 3.47
CA TRP A 102 -19.26 24.09 4.57
C TRP A 102 -20.01 22.76 4.48
N GLY A 103 -20.37 22.23 5.64
CA GLY A 103 -20.87 20.86 5.78
C GLY A 103 -19.75 19.82 5.65
N PHE A 104 -19.98 18.66 6.25
CA PHE A 104 -19.03 17.56 6.25
C PHE A 104 -19.76 16.23 6.21
N THR A 105 -19.14 15.24 5.59
CA THR A 105 -19.53 13.84 5.70
C THR A 105 -18.50 13.10 6.52
N TRP A 106 -18.97 12.27 7.44
CA TRP A 106 -18.14 11.26 8.08
C TRP A 106 -17.84 10.17 7.06
N GLU A 107 -16.56 10.01 6.72
CA GLU A 107 -16.09 8.91 5.88
C GLU A 107 -15.31 7.95 6.78
N GLU A 108 -15.80 6.71 6.88
CA GLU A 108 -15.08 5.63 7.56
C GLU A 108 -13.94 5.18 6.66
N VAL A 109 -12.71 5.55 7.02
CA VAL A 109 -11.53 4.98 6.36
C VAL A 109 -11.16 3.71 7.09
N LYS A 110 -11.44 2.58 6.44
CA LYS A 110 -11.04 1.25 6.89
C LYS A 110 -9.54 1.08 6.65
N HIS A 111 -8.76 1.05 7.72
CA HIS A 111 -7.36 0.66 7.64
C HIS A 111 -7.30 -0.86 7.59
N ARG A 112 -6.57 -1.44 6.63
CA ARG A 112 -6.33 -2.89 6.58
C ARG A 112 -4.87 -3.15 6.89
N GLY A 113 -4.61 -3.90 7.94
CA GLY A 113 -3.27 -4.17 8.43
C GLY A 113 -3.17 -5.50 9.16
N LEU A 114 -1.94 -5.93 9.39
CA LEU A 114 -1.60 -7.06 10.23
C LEU A 114 -1.31 -6.61 11.66
N ASP A 115 -1.53 -7.49 12.62
CA ASP A 115 -1.04 -7.31 13.98
C ASP A 115 0.22 -8.14 14.15
N ILE A 116 1.36 -7.48 14.38
CA ILE A 116 2.67 -8.11 14.45
C ILE A 116 3.26 -7.82 15.83
N VAL A 117 3.54 -8.89 16.57
CA VAL A 117 4.31 -8.81 17.81
C VAL A 117 5.76 -9.10 17.48
N VAL A 118 6.64 -8.16 17.82
CA VAL A 118 8.09 -8.31 17.72
C VAL A 118 8.62 -8.71 19.10
N ALA A 119 9.23 -9.87 19.23
CA ALA A 119 9.90 -10.31 20.45
C ALA A 119 11.41 -10.21 20.27
N ILE A 120 12.09 -9.48 21.14
CA ILE A 120 13.55 -9.28 21.10
C ILE A 120 14.18 -9.85 22.35
N ASP A 121 15.17 -10.70 22.14
CA ASP A 121 16.02 -11.25 23.19
C ASP A 121 16.93 -10.15 23.77
N THR A 122 16.90 -10.02 25.09
CA THR A 122 17.71 -9.09 25.88
C THR A 122 18.63 -9.81 26.86
N SER A 123 18.88 -11.11 26.67
CA SER A 123 19.84 -11.86 27.48
C SER A 123 21.28 -11.37 27.26
N HIS A 124 22.20 -11.78 28.14
CA HIS A 124 23.61 -11.38 28.05
C HIS A 124 24.31 -11.88 26.77
N SER A 125 23.84 -12.97 26.16
CA SER A 125 24.39 -13.48 24.91
C SER A 125 24.26 -12.48 23.76
N MET A 126 23.26 -11.60 23.84
CA MET A 126 23.00 -10.55 22.85
C MET A 126 24.00 -9.38 22.90
N LEU A 127 24.94 -9.36 23.86
CA LEU A 127 26.10 -8.45 23.87
C LEU A 127 27.26 -8.91 22.98
N ALA A 128 27.23 -10.14 22.44
CA ALA A 128 28.26 -10.62 21.53
C ALA A 128 28.43 -9.70 20.31
N GLU A 129 29.66 -9.55 19.82
CA GLU A 129 30.03 -8.64 18.72
C GLU A 129 30.25 -9.37 17.38
N ASP A 130 29.85 -10.65 17.30
CA ASP A 130 29.90 -11.47 16.08
C ASP A 130 29.04 -10.92 14.95
N VAL A 131 28.09 -10.04 15.29
CA VAL A 131 27.41 -9.13 14.39
C VAL A 131 27.57 -7.71 14.92
N ARG A 132 28.32 -6.86 14.18
CA ARG A 132 28.60 -5.48 14.62
C ARG A 132 27.35 -4.60 14.66
N PRO A 133 27.20 -3.69 15.64
CA PRO A 133 28.11 -3.47 16.76
C PRO A 133 27.98 -4.55 17.85
N ASN A 134 26.76 -4.99 18.15
CA ASN A 134 26.48 -6.23 18.88
C ASN A 134 25.12 -6.80 18.43
N ARG A 135 24.82 -8.05 18.82
CA ARG A 135 23.59 -8.74 18.42
C ARG A 135 22.32 -7.94 18.80
N LEU A 136 22.22 -7.39 20.01
CA LEU A 136 21.07 -6.60 20.46
C LEU A 136 20.87 -5.34 19.63
N ALA A 137 21.92 -4.57 19.39
CA ALA A 137 21.86 -3.35 18.57
C ALA A 137 21.43 -3.68 17.14
N ARG A 138 21.86 -4.84 16.61
CA ARG A 138 21.40 -5.31 15.29
C ARG A 138 19.95 -5.77 15.30
N ALA A 139 19.49 -6.43 16.35
CA ALA A 139 18.07 -6.74 16.54
C ALA A 139 17.20 -5.48 16.55
N LYS A 140 17.62 -4.44 17.31
CA LYS A 140 16.93 -3.14 17.36
C LYS A 140 16.81 -2.50 15.98
N LEU A 141 17.91 -2.43 15.23
CA LEU A 141 17.89 -1.87 13.88
C LEU A 141 16.96 -2.66 12.96
N ALA A 142 17.01 -3.99 13.04
CA ALA A 142 16.14 -4.87 12.26
C ALA A 142 14.64 -4.67 12.59
N ALA A 143 14.30 -4.46 13.86
CA ALA A 143 12.94 -4.14 14.29
C ALA A 143 12.48 -2.76 13.78
N LEU A 144 13.37 -1.76 13.78
CA LEU A 144 13.08 -0.43 13.21
C LEU A 144 12.95 -0.48 11.68
N ASP A 145 13.71 -1.34 11.01
CA ASP A 145 13.57 -1.54 9.56
C ASP A 145 12.26 -2.27 9.24
N LEU A 146 11.85 -3.25 10.06
CA LEU A 146 10.54 -3.90 9.93
C LEU A 146 9.41 -2.88 10.06
N MET A 147 9.52 -1.95 11.02
CA MET A 147 8.57 -0.84 11.18
C MET A 147 8.46 0.04 9.94
N LYS A 148 9.58 0.37 9.29
CA LYS A 148 9.56 1.20 8.06
C LYS A 148 8.85 0.51 6.89
N VAL A 149 8.93 -0.81 6.81
CA VAL A 149 8.27 -1.61 5.76
C VAL A 149 6.79 -1.82 6.10
N ALA A 150 6.47 -2.05 7.37
CA ALA A 150 5.14 -2.38 7.89
C ALA A 150 4.23 -1.15 8.14
N LYS A 151 4.17 -0.19 7.20
CA LYS A 151 3.55 1.14 7.38
C LYS A 151 2.06 1.16 7.78
N ASN A 152 1.32 0.10 7.45
CA ASN A 152 -0.12 0.02 7.70
C ASN A 152 -0.46 -1.06 8.73
N ASP A 153 0.54 -1.67 9.35
CA ASP A 153 0.40 -2.81 10.25
C ASP A 153 0.67 -2.33 11.70
N ARG A 154 0.00 -2.93 12.69
CA ARG A 154 0.24 -2.60 14.10
C ARG A 154 1.40 -3.40 14.63
N LEU A 155 2.28 -2.73 15.36
CA LEU A 155 3.46 -3.36 15.97
C LEU A 155 3.33 -3.35 17.49
N ALA A 156 3.68 -4.47 18.11
CA ALA A 156 3.90 -4.60 19.55
C ALA A 156 5.33 -5.06 19.79
N LEU A 157 5.85 -4.81 20.99
CA LEU A 157 7.21 -5.18 21.38
C LEU A 157 7.19 -5.99 22.68
N VAL A 158 7.75 -7.19 22.64
CA VAL A 158 8.00 -8.05 23.80
C VAL A 158 9.50 -8.09 24.03
N ALA A 159 9.93 -7.83 25.25
CA ALA A 159 11.31 -8.04 25.69
C ALA A 159 11.36 -9.36 26.46
N PHE A 160 12.40 -10.16 26.23
CA PHE A 160 12.58 -11.40 26.99
C PHE A 160 14.05 -11.73 27.23
N ALA A 161 14.31 -12.37 28.37
CA ALA A 161 15.57 -13.01 28.76
C ALA A 161 15.16 -14.23 29.61
N GLY A 162 15.54 -14.32 30.89
CA GLY A 162 15.06 -15.39 31.78
C GLY A 162 13.58 -15.27 32.17
N SER A 163 12.95 -14.12 31.90
CA SER A 163 11.50 -13.93 31.92
C SER A 163 11.08 -13.08 30.71
N SER A 164 9.77 -12.87 30.49
CA SER A 164 9.28 -12.03 29.39
C SER A 164 8.19 -11.04 29.82
N PHE A 165 8.14 -9.88 29.15
CA PHE A 165 7.07 -8.92 29.36
C PHE A 165 6.81 -8.05 28.13
N LEU A 166 5.60 -7.46 28.07
CA LEU A 166 5.17 -6.58 26.99
C LEU A 166 5.73 -5.16 27.21
N GLN A 167 6.74 -4.78 26.42
CA GLN A 167 7.35 -3.45 26.45
C GLN A 167 6.50 -2.40 25.72
N CYS A 168 5.82 -2.80 24.64
CA CYS A 168 4.94 -1.93 23.87
C CYS A 168 3.67 -2.70 23.43
N PRO A 169 2.46 -2.22 23.75
CA PRO A 169 1.23 -2.80 23.20
C PRO A 169 1.11 -2.52 21.69
N LEU A 170 0.19 -3.24 21.02
CA LEU A 170 -0.08 -3.06 19.59
C LEU A 170 -0.45 -1.61 19.27
N THR A 171 0.38 -0.95 18.45
CA THR A 171 0.22 0.45 18.06
C THR A 171 0.51 0.69 16.57
N LEU A 172 -0.12 1.73 16.00
CA LEU A 172 0.23 2.29 14.68
C LEU A 172 1.19 3.48 14.78
N ASP A 173 1.58 3.87 15.99
CA ASP A 173 2.47 5.01 16.21
C ASP A 173 3.94 4.57 16.14
N ASP A 174 4.56 4.82 14.98
CA ASP A 174 5.98 4.58 14.72
C ASP A 174 6.88 5.26 15.76
N SER A 175 6.49 6.43 16.26
CA SER A 175 7.30 7.19 17.22
C SER A 175 7.29 6.52 18.60
N ALA A 176 6.13 6.03 19.04
CA ALA A 176 5.99 5.28 20.28
C ALA A 176 6.74 3.94 20.20
N PHE A 177 6.57 3.19 19.11
CA PHE A 177 7.28 1.92 18.91
C PHE A 177 8.81 2.13 18.90
N ARG A 178 9.29 3.15 18.19
CA ARG A 178 10.72 3.50 18.16
C ARG A 178 11.28 3.80 19.55
N GLN A 179 10.56 4.58 20.36
CA GLN A 179 10.96 4.86 21.75
C GLN A 179 11.07 3.58 22.59
N CYS A 180 10.11 2.65 22.43
CA CYS A 180 10.14 1.37 23.12
C CYS A 180 11.33 0.49 22.70
N VAL A 181 11.66 0.45 21.40
CA VAL A 181 12.84 -0.28 20.88
C VAL A 181 14.15 0.35 21.37
N ASP A 182 14.25 1.68 21.33
CA ASP A 182 15.44 2.41 21.78
C ASP A 182 15.70 2.16 23.28
N ALA A 183 14.66 2.04 24.09
CA ALA A 183 14.74 1.77 25.53
C ALA A 183 15.21 0.35 25.91
N LEU A 184 15.20 -0.63 24.99
CA LEU A 184 15.61 -2.00 25.31
C LEU A 184 17.09 -2.05 25.72
N SER A 185 17.41 -2.81 26.75
CA SER A 185 18.78 -3.05 27.20
C SER A 185 18.85 -4.39 27.88
N VAL A 186 20.04 -4.98 27.97
CA VAL A 186 20.21 -6.26 28.68
C VAL A 186 19.94 -6.16 30.18
N THR A 187 19.91 -4.94 30.73
CA THR A 187 19.61 -4.68 32.15
C THR A 187 18.12 -4.59 32.44
N ILE A 188 17.26 -4.58 31.42
CA ILE A 188 15.80 -4.41 31.62
C ILE A 188 15.17 -5.64 32.29
N ILE A 189 15.75 -6.82 32.09
CA ILE A 189 15.35 -8.08 32.73
C ILE A 189 16.56 -8.57 33.53
N PRO A 190 16.54 -8.46 34.88
CA PRO A 190 17.66 -8.90 35.72
C PRO A 190 17.87 -10.41 35.73
N GLN A 191 16.80 -11.17 35.46
CA GLN A 191 16.86 -12.63 35.42
C GLN A 191 17.59 -13.08 34.15
N GLY A 192 18.76 -13.69 34.34
CA GLY A 192 19.53 -14.29 33.25
C GLY A 192 18.86 -15.54 32.67
N GLY A 193 19.37 -15.97 31.51
CA GLY A 193 18.80 -17.07 30.73
C GLY A 193 17.94 -16.58 29.57
N THR A 194 17.28 -17.52 28.90
CA THR A 194 16.45 -17.27 27.71
C THR A 194 15.21 -18.16 27.76
N ALA A 195 14.07 -17.55 28.07
CA ALA A 195 12.77 -18.16 28.23
C ALA A 195 11.94 -18.00 26.96
N LEU A 196 12.26 -18.79 25.92
CA LEU A 196 11.52 -18.76 24.65
C LEU A 196 10.04 -19.12 24.83
N THR A 197 9.77 -20.07 25.73
CA THR A 197 8.41 -20.50 26.07
C THR A 197 7.57 -19.33 26.61
N GLU A 198 8.11 -18.56 27.56
CA GLU A 198 7.41 -17.40 28.11
C GLU A 198 7.23 -16.30 27.06
N ALA A 199 8.26 -16.03 26.25
CA ALA A 199 8.17 -15.01 25.19
C ALA A 199 7.02 -15.28 24.21
N ILE A 200 6.82 -16.56 23.82
CA ILE A 200 5.70 -16.97 22.96
C ILE A 200 4.36 -16.78 23.68
N GLN A 201 4.29 -17.10 24.98
CA GLN A 201 3.06 -16.91 25.77
C GLN A 201 2.72 -15.43 25.96
N THR A 202 3.69 -14.59 26.27
CA THR A 202 3.52 -13.13 26.39
C THR A 202 3.16 -12.50 25.04
N ALA A 203 3.67 -13.03 23.94
CA ALA A 203 3.23 -12.60 22.62
C ALA A 203 1.74 -12.93 22.38
N LEU A 204 1.26 -14.08 22.85
CA LEU A 204 -0.16 -14.44 22.75
C LEU A 204 -1.06 -13.50 23.58
N THR A 205 -0.63 -13.06 24.76
CA THR A 205 -1.42 -12.14 25.62
C THR A 205 -1.49 -10.71 25.07
N ALA A 206 -0.58 -10.33 24.17
CA ALA A 206 -0.62 -9.04 23.49
C ALA A 206 -1.82 -8.93 22.51
N TYR A 207 -2.37 -10.06 22.06
CA TYR A 207 -3.56 -10.10 21.20
C TYR A 207 -4.83 -10.09 22.04
N LYS A 208 -5.84 -9.31 21.60
CA LYS A 208 -7.18 -9.36 22.19
C LYS A 208 -7.89 -10.65 21.75
N ASP A 209 -8.63 -11.29 22.65
CA ASP A 209 -9.27 -12.59 22.42
C ASP A 209 -10.32 -12.61 21.29
N ASP A 210 -10.88 -11.44 20.92
CA ASP A 210 -11.98 -11.29 19.96
C ASP A 210 -11.56 -10.84 18.53
N SER A 211 -10.27 -10.78 18.21
CA SER A 211 -9.86 -10.35 16.87
C SER A 211 -9.74 -11.52 15.89
N ASP A 212 -10.49 -11.48 14.78
CA ASP A 212 -10.35 -12.34 13.58
C ASP A 212 -9.02 -12.11 12.81
N ASN A 213 -8.04 -11.45 13.45
CA ASN A 213 -6.80 -11.02 12.84
C ASN A 213 -5.78 -12.16 12.85
N HIS A 214 -4.98 -12.26 11.79
CA HIS A 214 -3.82 -13.16 11.78
C HIS A 214 -2.81 -12.71 12.82
N LYS A 215 -2.59 -13.55 13.83
CA LYS A 215 -1.64 -13.30 14.91
C LYS A 215 -0.25 -13.69 14.42
N ILE A 216 0.71 -12.76 14.49
CA ILE A 216 2.06 -12.96 13.97
C ILE A 216 3.10 -12.62 15.04
N LEU A 217 4.02 -13.53 15.30
CA LEU A 217 5.18 -13.30 16.13
C LEU A 217 6.45 -13.29 15.27
N VAL A 218 7.23 -12.22 15.37
CA VAL A 218 8.60 -12.15 14.81
C VAL A 218 9.58 -12.18 15.96
N LEU A 219 10.33 -13.27 16.09
CA LEU A 219 11.24 -13.53 17.20
C LEU A 219 12.68 -13.25 16.78
N PHE A 220 13.37 -12.35 17.48
CA PHE A 220 14.78 -12.03 17.28
C PHE A 220 15.61 -12.58 18.45
N THR A 221 16.45 -13.59 18.19
CA THR A 221 17.22 -14.29 19.23
C THR A 221 18.41 -15.04 18.62
N ASP A 222 19.36 -15.47 19.44
CA ASP A 222 20.38 -16.46 19.08
C ASP A 222 19.93 -17.92 19.33
N GLY A 223 18.73 -18.13 19.88
CA GLY A 223 18.13 -19.46 20.03
C GLY A 223 18.74 -20.30 21.15
N GLU A 224 19.47 -19.70 22.10
CA GLU A 224 19.97 -20.42 23.27
C GLU A 224 18.86 -20.65 24.30
N ASP A 225 18.00 -21.66 24.13
CA ASP A 225 16.94 -21.97 25.09
C ASP A 225 17.47 -22.65 26.37
N HIS A 226 17.05 -22.14 27.53
CA HIS A 226 17.40 -22.68 28.85
C HIS A 226 16.25 -23.45 29.52
N ASP A 227 15.01 -23.30 29.04
CA ASP A 227 13.81 -23.84 29.72
C ASP A 227 13.32 -25.17 29.13
N GLY A 228 13.78 -25.56 27.93
CA GLY A 228 13.46 -26.85 27.32
C GLY A 228 11.96 -27.01 27.04
N GLY A 229 11.39 -26.11 26.23
CA GLY A 229 9.95 -26.14 25.93
C GLY A 229 9.50 -25.32 24.71
N ALA A 230 10.42 -24.67 24.01
CA ALA A 230 10.09 -23.75 22.92
C ALA A 230 9.25 -24.39 21.80
N ILE A 231 9.54 -25.66 21.46
CA ILE A 231 8.85 -26.41 20.40
C ILE A 231 7.39 -26.68 20.78
N GLU A 232 7.14 -27.12 22.02
CA GLU A 232 5.77 -27.35 22.50
C GLU A 232 4.97 -26.05 22.59
N ALA A 233 5.62 -24.97 23.02
CA ALA A 233 5.02 -23.63 23.06
C ALA A 233 4.63 -23.15 21.66
N ALA A 234 5.51 -23.35 20.67
CA ALA A 234 5.24 -23.02 19.28
C ALA A 234 4.04 -23.79 18.72
N LYS A 235 3.95 -25.10 19.00
CA LYS A 235 2.83 -25.94 18.59
C LYS A 235 1.50 -25.47 19.21
N LYS A 236 1.48 -25.19 20.52
CA LYS A 236 0.30 -24.62 21.21
C LYS A 236 -0.09 -23.25 20.67
N ALA A 237 0.88 -22.44 20.26
CA ALA A 237 0.63 -21.13 19.69
C ALA A 237 0.02 -21.24 18.28
N ASN A 238 0.47 -22.21 17.48
CA ASN A 238 -0.11 -22.52 16.16
C ASN A 238 -1.57 -22.96 16.26
N GLU A 239 -1.93 -23.78 17.26
CA GLU A 239 -3.32 -24.16 17.54
C GLU A 239 -4.22 -22.93 17.83
N LYS A 240 -3.64 -21.85 18.36
CA LYS A 240 -4.32 -20.56 18.59
C LYS A 240 -4.22 -19.59 17.39
N GLY A 241 -3.69 -20.05 16.26
CA GLY A 241 -3.55 -19.28 15.02
C GLY A 241 -2.37 -18.29 15.02
N LEU A 242 -1.42 -18.39 15.95
CA LEU A 242 -0.19 -17.59 15.96
C LEU A 242 0.83 -18.19 15.01
N ARG A 243 1.26 -17.43 14.01
CA ARG A 243 2.40 -17.79 13.16
C ARG A 243 3.69 -17.21 13.72
N ILE A 244 4.74 -18.01 13.81
CA ILE A 244 6.02 -17.59 14.39
C ILE A 244 7.10 -17.59 13.31
N PHE A 245 7.66 -16.41 13.04
CA PHE A 245 8.85 -16.22 12.22
C PHE A 245 10.05 -16.01 13.13
N THR A 246 11.12 -16.78 12.93
CA THR A 246 12.32 -16.69 13.75
C THR A 246 13.45 -16.03 12.95
N ILE A 247 14.09 -15.03 13.55
CA ILE A 247 15.26 -14.35 13.03
C ILE A 247 16.43 -14.66 13.96
N GLY A 248 17.33 -15.50 13.45
CA GLY A 248 18.56 -15.86 14.13
C GLY A 248 19.60 -14.75 14.06
N ILE A 249 20.19 -14.42 15.20
CA ILE A 249 21.23 -13.39 15.30
C ILE A 249 22.48 -14.02 15.91
N GLY A 250 23.59 -14.00 15.16
CA GLY A 250 24.88 -14.49 15.63
C GLY A 250 25.56 -15.45 14.65
N SER A 251 26.66 -16.06 15.11
CA SER A 251 27.40 -17.09 14.40
C SER A 251 27.17 -18.47 15.02
N PRO A 252 27.01 -19.53 14.21
CA PRO A 252 27.08 -20.91 14.70
C PRO A 252 28.44 -21.24 15.34
N ASP A 253 29.52 -20.61 14.87
CA ASP A 253 30.87 -20.76 15.43
C ASP A 253 30.96 -20.26 16.88
N GLY A 254 30.08 -19.31 17.24
CA GLY A 254 29.97 -18.64 18.52
C GLY A 254 31.08 -17.65 18.86
N GLU A 255 30.80 -16.79 19.83
CA GLU A 255 31.68 -15.73 20.31
C GLU A 255 31.71 -15.66 21.84
N LEU A 256 32.85 -15.21 22.38
CA LEU A 256 33.03 -15.05 23.82
C LEU A 256 32.30 -13.79 24.29
N LEU A 257 31.52 -13.92 25.36
CA LEU A 257 30.72 -12.81 25.87
C LEU A 257 31.56 -11.83 26.67
N ARG A 258 31.41 -10.55 26.34
CA ARG A 258 32.02 -9.43 27.05
C ARG A 258 30.91 -8.65 27.73
N VAL A 259 30.97 -8.59 29.06
CA VAL A 259 30.01 -7.83 29.87
C VAL A 259 30.79 -6.72 30.58
N PRO A 260 30.31 -5.47 30.58
CA PRO A 260 30.90 -4.42 31.40
C PRO A 260 30.83 -4.81 32.88
N ASP A 261 31.99 -4.85 33.54
CA ASP A 261 32.10 -4.98 35.00
C ASP A 261 31.51 -3.73 35.68
N ASP A 262 31.23 -3.78 36.99
CA ASP A 262 30.63 -2.67 37.78
C ASP A 262 31.44 -1.35 37.70
N LYS A 263 32.69 -1.44 37.24
CA LYS A 263 33.62 -0.32 37.02
C LYS A 263 33.69 0.14 35.56
N GLY A 264 32.80 -0.33 34.68
CA GLY A 264 32.71 0.03 33.26
C GLY A 264 33.79 -0.57 32.37
N ARG A 265 34.54 -1.58 32.85
CA ARG A 265 35.57 -2.28 32.05
C ARG A 265 34.96 -3.53 31.40
N ALA A 266 35.13 -3.72 30.11
CA ALA A 266 34.65 -4.91 29.41
C ALA A 266 35.46 -6.16 29.84
N GLY A 267 34.89 -6.96 30.75
CA GLY A 267 35.41 -8.25 31.17
C GLY A 267 34.74 -9.38 30.40
N PHE A 268 35.38 -10.54 30.31
CA PHE A 268 34.73 -11.73 29.78
C PHE A 268 33.76 -12.29 30.84
N LEU A 269 32.55 -12.65 30.42
CA LEU A 269 31.61 -13.35 31.29
C LEU A 269 32.15 -14.74 31.61
N ARG A 270 32.16 -15.10 32.88
CA ARG A 270 32.62 -16.40 33.35
C ARG A 270 31.47 -17.15 34.00
N ASP A 271 31.45 -18.47 33.81
CA ASP A 271 30.54 -19.36 34.52
C ASP A 271 30.99 -19.55 35.99
N ASP A 272 30.18 -20.27 36.77
CA ASP A 272 30.47 -20.59 38.18
C ASP A 272 31.76 -21.41 38.35
N SER A 273 32.26 -22.02 37.27
CA SER A 273 33.52 -22.78 37.23
C SER A 273 34.72 -21.90 36.82
N GLY A 274 34.50 -20.60 36.56
CA GLY A 274 35.53 -19.65 36.16
C GLY A 274 35.91 -19.69 34.68
N ASN A 275 35.27 -20.51 33.86
CA ASN A 275 35.52 -20.61 32.42
C ASN A 275 34.79 -19.50 31.68
N VAL A 276 35.35 -19.04 30.56
CA VAL A 276 34.71 -18.00 29.76
C VAL A 276 33.52 -18.58 29.00
N VAL A 277 32.36 -17.93 29.12
CA VAL A 277 31.13 -18.32 28.44
C VAL A 277 31.23 -17.98 26.95
N LYS A 278 30.98 -18.98 26.11
CA LYS A 278 30.92 -18.84 24.65
C LYS A 278 29.48 -19.05 24.18
N SER A 279 28.89 -18.01 23.59
CA SER A 279 27.54 -18.08 23.05
C SER A 279 27.53 -18.43 21.56
N ARG A 280 26.62 -19.30 21.13
CA ARG A 280 26.45 -19.80 19.76
C ARG A 280 25.01 -19.66 19.29
N LEU A 281 24.83 -19.31 18.02
CA LEU A 281 23.52 -19.34 17.37
C LEU A 281 23.04 -20.80 17.21
N ASN A 282 21.88 -21.13 17.75
CA ASN A 282 21.22 -22.42 17.55
C ASN A 282 20.18 -22.35 16.42
N GLU A 283 20.64 -22.49 15.18
CA GLU A 283 19.75 -22.41 14.01
C GLU A 283 18.73 -23.57 13.98
N THR A 284 19.12 -24.76 14.43
CA THR A 284 18.26 -25.95 14.42
C THR A 284 17.01 -25.74 15.25
N LEU A 285 17.16 -25.20 16.47
CA LEU A 285 16.02 -24.92 17.34
C LEU A 285 15.09 -23.86 16.71
N LEU A 286 15.64 -22.78 16.17
CA LEU A 286 14.85 -21.70 15.57
C LEU A 286 14.11 -22.14 14.30
N GLN A 287 14.70 -23.03 13.51
CA GLN A 287 14.05 -23.66 12.37
C GLN A 287 12.88 -24.55 12.80
N GLN A 288 13.06 -25.35 13.85
CA GLN A 288 11.99 -26.20 14.41
C GLN A 288 10.83 -25.36 14.96
N VAL A 289 11.13 -24.33 15.77
CA VAL A 289 10.11 -23.42 16.33
C VAL A 289 9.29 -22.74 15.23
N ALA A 290 9.95 -22.23 14.18
CA ALA A 290 9.24 -21.62 13.06
C ALA A 290 8.42 -22.64 12.26
N GLY A 291 8.97 -23.84 12.04
CA GLY A 291 8.31 -24.92 11.31
C GLY A 291 7.03 -25.40 11.98
N GLU A 292 7.04 -25.58 13.31
CA GLU A 292 5.87 -25.98 14.10
C GLU A 292 4.75 -24.92 14.08
N ALA A 293 5.09 -23.66 13.85
CA ALA A 293 4.16 -22.52 13.86
C ALA A 293 3.90 -21.92 12.46
N GLN A 294 4.03 -22.71 11.40
CA GLN A 294 3.73 -22.29 10.01
C GLN A 294 4.47 -21.01 9.55
N GLY A 295 5.64 -20.73 10.13
CA GLY A 295 6.54 -19.67 9.70
C GLY A 295 7.81 -20.23 9.07
N PHE A 296 8.82 -19.40 8.95
CA PHE A 296 10.14 -19.82 8.49
C PHE A 296 11.24 -19.07 9.23
N TYR A 297 12.43 -19.68 9.21
CA TYR A 297 13.64 -19.14 9.80
C TYR A 297 14.41 -18.27 8.80
N LEU A 298 14.98 -17.17 9.31
CA LEU A 298 15.93 -16.34 8.58
C LEU A 298 17.14 -16.02 9.45
N ASN A 299 18.31 -15.91 8.84
CA ASN A 299 19.51 -15.41 9.52
C ASN A 299 19.67 -13.90 9.27
N LEU A 300 19.89 -13.10 10.32
CA LEU A 300 20.01 -11.64 10.23
C LEU A 300 21.28 -11.16 9.50
N ARG A 301 22.25 -12.05 9.25
CA ARG A 301 23.44 -11.75 8.44
C ARG A 301 23.15 -11.65 6.94
N GLY A 302 21.99 -12.15 6.48
CA GLY A 302 21.57 -12.08 5.08
C GLY A 302 21.39 -10.64 4.57
N VAL A 303 21.51 -10.45 3.26
CA VAL A 303 21.16 -9.19 2.61
C VAL A 303 19.63 -9.09 2.54
N ASN A 304 19.06 -7.95 2.92
CA ASN A 304 17.62 -7.67 2.86
C ASN A 304 16.73 -8.70 3.59
N THR A 305 17.19 -9.17 4.76
CA THR A 305 16.48 -10.17 5.56
C THR A 305 15.07 -9.71 5.94
N ILE A 306 14.91 -8.43 6.28
CA ILE A 306 13.63 -7.88 6.75
C ILE A 306 12.65 -7.66 5.61
N GLU A 307 13.13 -7.23 4.45
CA GLU A 307 12.34 -7.18 3.22
C GLU A 307 11.87 -8.57 2.82
N THR A 308 12.76 -9.57 2.91
CA THR A 308 12.41 -10.97 2.62
C THR A 308 11.36 -11.51 3.59
N LEU A 309 11.49 -11.20 4.89
CA LEU A 309 10.48 -11.54 5.89
C LEU A 309 9.12 -10.94 5.51
N TYR A 310 9.10 -9.64 5.16
CA TYR A 310 7.87 -8.95 4.83
C TYR A 310 7.24 -9.49 3.55
N GLU A 311 7.99 -9.58 2.45
CA GLU A 311 7.46 -9.96 1.14
C GLU A 311 6.99 -11.42 1.09
N LYS A 312 7.74 -12.34 1.69
CA LYS A 312 7.41 -13.78 1.64
C LYS A 312 6.56 -14.26 2.80
N GLY A 313 6.73 -13.67 3.98
CA GLY A 313 6.06 -14.10 5.21
C GLY A 313 4.80 -13.31 5.52
N LEU A 314 4.88 -11.98 5.49
CA LEU A 314 3.83 -11.11 6.04
C LEU A 314 2.85 -10.63 4.95
N ALA A 315 3.34 -10.12 3.83
CA ALA A 315 2.54 -9.54 2.76
C ALA A 315 1.47 -10.49 2.16
N PRO A 316 1.70 -11.82 2.04
CA PRO A 316 0.69 -12.75 1.53
C PRO A 316 -0.45 -13.04 2.53
N LEU A 317 -0.29 -12.67 3.81
CA LEU A 317 -1.30 -12.94 4.83
C LEU A 317 -2.49 -11.99 4.65
N PRO A 318 -3.73 -12.47 4.82
CA PRO A 318 -4.89 -11.63 4.61
C PRO A 318 -4.97 -10.61 5.74
N LYS A 319 -5.11 -9.34 5.33
CA LYS A 319 -5.15 -8.19 6.25
C LYS A 319 -6.55 -8.01 6.80
N SER A 320 -6.63 -7.81 8.11
CA SER A 320 -7.88 -7.52 8.82
C SER A 320 -8.25 -6.04 8.73
N ASP A 321 -9.55 -5.74 8.73
CA ASP A 321 -10.07 -4.38 8.90
C ASP A 321 -9.75 -3.92 10.34
N LEU A 322 -8.76 -3.04 10.49
CA LEU A 322 -8.46 -2.31 11.72
C LEU A 322 -9.53 -1.26 12.01
N GLU A 323 -9.63 -0.83 13.27
CA GLU A 323 -10.63 0.13 13.75
C GLU A 323 -10.78 1.34 12.80
N ALA A 324 -12.00 1.56 12.33
CA ALA A 324 -12.32 2.63 11.40
C ALA A 324 -12.16 3.99 12.07
N LYS A 325 -11.22 4.80 11.58
CA LYS A 325 -11.13 6.20 12.01
C LYS A 325 -12.13 7.02 11.19
N LEU A 326 -13.08 7.64 11.89
CA LEU A 326 -14.03 8.57 11.28
C LEU A 326 -13.29 9.84 10.88
N LEU A 327 -13.05 10.03 9.58
CA LEU A 327 -12.46 11.25 9.05
C LEU A 327 -13.57 12.21 8.61
N ARG A 328 -13.45 13.46 9.04
CA ARG A 328 -14.40 14.53 8.70
C ARG A 328 -14.01 15.13 7.33
N ARG A 329 -14.70 14.71 6.28
CA ARG A 329 -14.49 15.24 4.92
C ARG A 329 -15.41 16.43 4.68
N HIS A 330 -14.84 17.63 4.59
CA HIS A 330 -15.59 18.84 4.31
C HIS A 330 -15.99 18.92 2.83
N HIS A 331 -17.21 19.36 2.55
CA HIS A 331 -17.68 19.57 1.18
C HIS A 331 -17.25 20.93 0.64
N GLU A 332 -16.62 20.93 -0.52
CA GLU A 332 -16.32 22.16 -1.25
C GLU A 332 -17.56 22.65 -2.00
N ARG A 333 -17.84 23.94 -1.88
CA ARG A 333 -19.05 24.59 -2.42
C ARG A 333 -18.70 25.76 -3.33
N PHE A 334 -17.50 25.74 -3.92
CA PHE A 334 -16.96 26.79 -4.81
C PHE A 334 -17.84 27.07 -6.04
N TYR A 335 -18.65 26.09 -6.45
CA TYR A 335 -19.54 26.20 -7.61
C TYR A 335 -20.66 27.23 -7.41
N TRP A 336 -21.06 27.54 -6.16
CA TRP A 336 -22.05 28.59 -5.89
C TRP A 336 -21.52 30.00 -6.22
N PRO A 337 -20.38 30.46 -5.65
CA PRO A 337 -19.76 31.71 -6.07
C PRO A 337 -19.38 31.74 -7.56
N LEU A 338 -18.94 30.60 -8.12
CA LEU A 338 -18.60 30.51 -9.54
C LEU A 338 -19.82 30.74 -10.43
N ALA A 339 -20.94 30.06 -10.13
CA ALA A 339 -22.19 30.22 -10.86
C ALA A 339 -22.70 31.67 -10.77
N LEU A 340 -22.62 32.28 -9.59
CA LEU A 340 -22.95 33.69 -9.39
C LEU A 340 -22.09 34.60 -10.29
N GLY A 341 -20.78 34.39 -10.34
CA GLY A 341 -19.86 35.14 -11.20
C GLY A 341 -20.22 35.01 -12.69
N ILE A 342 -20.51 33.80 -13.16
CA ILE A 342 -20.91 33.54 -14.56
C ILE A 342 -22.23 34.23 -14.89
N VAL A 343 -23.24 34.15 -14.00
CA VAL A 343 -24.54 34.79 -14.21
C VAL A 343 -24.40 36.32 -14.29
N LEU A 344 -23.57 36.92 -13.43
CA LEU A 344 -23.32 38.36 -13.46
C LEU A 344 -22.65 38.81 -14.78
N LEU A 345 -21.70 38.01 -15.31
CA LEU A 345 -21.09 38.28 -16.62
C LEU A 345 -22.09 38.15 -17.77
N LEU A 346 -22.99 37.17 -17.72
CA LEU A 346 -24.04 37.03 -18.73
C LEU A 346 -25.00 38.23 -18.69
N ILE A 347 -25.42 38.68 -17.50
CA ILE A 347 -26.28 39.86 -17.35
C ILE A 347 -25.59 41.12 -17.91
N GLU A 348 -24.29 41.28 -17.64
CA GLU A 348 -23.49 42.39 -18.18
C GLU A 348 -23.48 42.39 -19.72
N MET A 349 -23.24 41.23 -20.34
CA MET A 349 -23.19 41.05 -21.79
C MET A 349 -24.52 41.39 -22.49
N PHE A 350 -25.66 41.08 -21.85
CA PHE A 350 -26.99 41.32 -22.43
C PHE A 350 -27.58 42.71 -22.11
N LEU A 351 -26.93 43.54 -21.29
CA LEU A 351 -27.43 44.87 -20.97
C LEU A 351 -27.06 45.88 -22.08
N PRO A 352 -28.02 46.45 -22.84
CA PRO A 352 -27.68 47.41 -23.89
C PRO A 352 -27.30 48.78 -23.30
N ASP A 353 -26.25 49.40 -23.85
CA ASP A 353 -25.77 50.73 -23.44
C ASP A 353 -26.75 51.85 -23.77
N ARG A 354 -27.66 51.60 -24.72
CA ARG A 354 -28.66 52.57 -25.16
C ARG A 354 -30.03 52.31 -24.55
N PRO A 355 -30.71 53.33 -23.97
CA PRO A 355 -32.11 53.20 -23.63
C PRO A 355 -32.90 52.96 -24.92
N THR A 356 -33.71 51.91 -24.93
CA THR A 356 -34.63 51.64 -26.03
C THR A 356 -35.61 52.81 -26.09
N THR A 357 -35.48 53.64 -27.12
CA THR A 357 -36.41 54.75 -27.36
C THR A 357 -37.79 54.14 -27.63
N ARG A 358 -38.68 54.14 -26.63
CA ARG A 358 -40.11 53.87 -26.89
C ARG A 358 -40.61 55.02 -27.75
N ARG A 359 -40.68 54.79 -29.05
CA ARG A 359 -41.38 55.65 -29.99
C ARG A 359 -42.85 55.62 -29.57
N ASN A 360 -43.34 56.67 -28.92
CA ASN A 360 -44.77 56.87 -28.73
C ASN A 360 -45.38 57.07 -30.11
N ALA A 361 -45.88 56.00 -30.72
CA ALA A 361 -46.71 56.08 -31.91
C ALA A 361 -48.08 56.61 -31.45
N THR A 362 -48.37 57.85 -31.84
CA THR A 362 -49.73 58.40 -31.84
C THR A 362 -50.64 57.52 -32.68
N ARG A 363 -51.84 57.28 -32.14
CA ARG A 363 -53.04 56.77 -32.82
C ARG A 363 -53.12 57.25 -34.27
N ASP A 364 -53.17 56.34 -35.23
CA ASP A 364 -54.41 55.89 -35.88
C ASP A 364 -54.11 54.78 -36.91
N ASP A 365 -55.16 54.04 -37.24
CA ASP A 365 -55.34 53.08 -38.33
C ASP A 365 -54.91 51.61 -38.15
N ALA A 366 -55.95 50.79 -38.36
CA ALA A 366 -56.04 49.36 -38.19
C ALA A 366 -55.61 48.62 -39.47
N VAL A 367 -54.69 47.66 -39.35
CA VAL A 367 -54.72 46.33 -39.96
C VAL A 367 -53.76 45.47 -39.13
N ARG A 368 -54.24 44.37 -38.53
CA ARG A 368 -53.38 43.37 -37.88
C ARG A 368 -53.03 42.29 -38.91
N PRO A 369 -51.73 42.05 -39.14
CA PRO A 369 -51.18 40.80 -38.61
C PRO A 369 -49.86 41.03 -37.85
N ASP A 370 -49.55 40.09 -36.96
CA ASP A 370 -48.24 39.79 -36.39
C ASP A 370 -47.49 40.87 -35.57
N ALA A 371 -47.28 40.56 -34.29
CA ALA A 371 -46.03 40.94 -33.61
C ALA A 371 -45.79 40.03 -32.41
N VAL A 372 -44.98 38.99 -32.64
CA VAL A 372 -44.33 38.21 -31.59
C VAL A 372 -43.58 39.17 -30.68
N ALA A 373 -44.00 39.23 -29.41
CA ALA A 373 -43.37 39.98 -28.34
C ALA A 373 -41.93 39.46 -28.08
N THR A 374 -41.00 39.90 -28.91
CA THR A 374 -39.55 39.69 -28.76
C THR A 374 -39.00 40.84 -27.93
N GLY A 375 -38.73 40.63 -26.65
CA GLY A 375 -38.10 41.69 -25.84
C GLY A 375 -37.90 41.40 -24.37
N ALA A 376 -38.69 40.52 -23.76
CA ALA A 376 -38.51 40.14 -22.35
C ALA A 376 -38.49 38.62 -22.12
N GLY A 377 -39.12 37.82 -23.00
CA GLY A 377 -39.11 36.36 -22.89
C GLY A 377 -37.77 35.71 -23.24
N SER A 378 -36.99 36.31 -24.15
CA SER A 378 -35.75 35.72 -24.65
C SER A 378 -34.60 35.74 -23.62
N THR A 379 -34.53 36.75 -22.75
CA THR A 379 -33.49 36.82 -21.71
C THR A 379 -33.77 35.84 -20.57
N VAL A 380 -35.03 35.69 -20.15
CA VAL A 380 -35.44 34.70 -19.14
C VAL A 380 -35.29 33.27 -19.66
N ALA A 381 -35.62 33.02 -20.94
CA ALA A 381 -35.47 31.71 -21.56
C ALA A 381 -33.99 31.30 -21.74
N VAL A 382 -33.09 32.23 -22.06
CA VAL A 382 -31.64 31.95 -22.16
C VAL A 382 -31.01 31.73 -20.78
N VAL A 383 -31.44 32.47 -19.75
CA VAL A 383 -31.00 32.24 -18.36
C VAL A 383 -31.53 30.90 -17.83
N LEU A 384 -32.77 30.52 -18.15
CA LEU A 384 -33.32 29.20 -17.80
C LEU A 384 -32.68 28.05 -18.60
N LEU A 385 -32.28 28.25 -19.86
CA LEU A 385 -31.50 27.29 -20.65
C LEU A 385 -30.05 27.16 -20.14
N ALA A 386 -29.44 28.26 -19.69
CA ALA A 386 -28.13 28.24 -19.04
C ALA A 386 -28.17 27.55 -17.67
N LEU A 387 -29.26 27.71 -16.90
CA LEU A 387 -29.49 26.97 -15.65
C LEU A 387 -29.87 25.49 -15.89
N ALA A 388 -30.55 25.17 -16.99
CA ALA A 388 -30.83 23.77 -17.39
C ALA A 388 -29.59 23.02 -17.88
N GLY A 389 -28.59 23.74 -18.43
CA GLY A 389 -27.26 23.19 -18.72
C GLY A 389 -26.45 22.79 -17.48
N PHE A 390 -26.93 23.17 -16.28
CA PHE A 390 -26.39 22.79 -14.97
C PHE A 390 -27.18 21.68 -14.27
N TRP A 391 -28.10 20.99 -14.96
CA TRP A 391 -28.47 19.65 -14.50
C TRP A 391 -27.25 18.74 -14.70
N PRO A 392 -26.85 17.91 -13.71
CA PRO A 392 -25.74 16.99 -13.87
C PRO A 392 -26.17 15.95 -14.89
N HIS A 393 -25.92 16.24 -16.17
CA HIS A 393 -25.88 15.23 -17.20
C HIS A 393 -24.74 14.33 -16.76
N GLY A 394 -25.08 13.11 -16.29
CA GLY A 394 -24.10 12.13 -15.84
C GLY A 394 -22.92 12.15 -16.81
N ALA A 395 -21.73 12.44 -16.28
CA ALA A 395 -20.54 12.78 -17.05
C ALA A 395 -20.48 11.90 -18.31
N SER A 396 -20.67 12.51 -19.48
CA SER A 396 -20.74 11.75 -20.72
C SER A 396 -19.45 10.97 -20.85
N ALA A 397 -19.55 9.64 -20.99
CA ALA A 397 -18.38 8.79 -21.00
C ALA A 397 -17.34 9.31 -21.99
N SER A 398 -16.14 9.61 -21.50
CA SER A 398 -15.08 10.26 -22.27
C SER A 398 -13.78 9.48 -22.15
N THR A 399 -12.98 9.46 -23.21
CA THR A 399 -11.69 8.76 -23.18
C THR A 399 -10.75 9.36 -22.11
N ALA A 400 -10.91 10.64 -21.79
CA ALA A 400 -10.17 11.34 -20.74
C ALA A 400 -10.66 11.02 -19.31
N SER A 401 -11.96 10.72 -19.10
CA SER A 401 -12.45 10.20 -17.81
C SER A 401 -11.96 8.78 -17.59
N ALA A 402 -12.08 7.92 -18.60
CA ALA A 402 -11.59 6.54 -18.53
C ALA A 402 -10.07 6.48 -18.24
N LEU A 403 -9.28 7.34 -18.89
CA LEU A 403 -7.84 7.45 -18.64
C LEU A 403 -7.54 7.92 -17.21
N ARG A 404 -8.24 8.95 -16.71
CA ARG A 404 -8.05 9.45 -15.34
C ARG A 404 -8.38 8.40 -14.29
N ASP A 405 -9.40 7.58 -14.52
CA ASP A 405 -9.73 6.47 -13.63
C ASP A 405 -8.66 5.38 -13.67
N TYR A 406 -8.11 5.08 -14.85
CA TYR A 406 -7.02 4.12 -15.00
C TYR A 406 -5.76 4.59 -14.26
N GLU A 407 -5.33 5.84 -14.48
CA GLU A 407 -4.15 6.44 -13.83
C GLU A 407 -4.31 6.58 -12.31
N ALA A 408 -5.54 6.77 -11.83
CA ALA A 408 -5.84 6.85 -10.41
C ALA A 408 -6.06 5.48 -9.73
N GLY A 409 -5.77 4.38 -10.43
CA GLY A 409 -5.92 3.02 -9.90
C GLY A 409 -7.36 2.52 -9.77
N ARG A 410 -8.35 3.29 -10.27
CA ARG A 410 -9.77 2.90 -10.28
C ARG A 410 -10.09 2.06 -11.52
N TYR A 411 -9.42 0.92 -11.63
CA TYR A 411 -9.44 0.09 -12.83
C TYR A 411 -10.83 -0.45 -13.20
N GLU A 412 -11.67 -0.79 -12.22
CA GLU A 412 -13.05 -1.22 -12.51
C GLU A 412 -13.91 -0.09 -13.10
N SER A 413 -13.76 1.14 -12.60
CA SER A 413 -14.45 2.30 -13.14
C SER A 413 -13.96 2.62 -14.54
N ALA A 414 -12.63 2.57 -14.75
CA ALA A 414 -12.01 2.75 -16.06
C ALA A 414 -12.51 1.71 -17.07
N LEU A 415 -12.61 0.44 -16.67
CA LEU A 415 -13.15 -0.64 -17.48
C LEU A 415 -14.58 -0.37 -17.93
N LYS A 416 -15.48 -0.03 -16.97
CA LYS A 416 -16.88 0.30 -17.28
C LYS A 416 -16.98 1.48 -18.24
N GLU A 417 -16.13 2.48 -18.06
CA GLU A 417 -16.10 3.67 -18.91
C GLU A 417 -15.60 3.36 -20.32
N TYR A 418 -14.55 2.54 -20.48
CA TYR A 418 -14.08 2.07 -21.79
C TYR A 418 -15.12 1.20 -22.49
N GLN A 419 -15.85 0.36 -21.77
CA GLN A 419 -16.96 -0.43 -22.32
C GLN A 419 -18.10 0.46 -22.85
N ARG A 420 -18.51 1.47 -22.08
CA ARG A 420 -19.49 2.48 -22.54
C ARG A 420 -19.01 3.27 -23.76
N LEU A 421 -17.72 3.61 -23.79
CA LEU A 421 -17.13 4.29 -24.95
C LEU A 421 -17.16 3.40 -26.20
N ARG A 422 -16.96 2.09 -26.04
CA ARG A 422 -17.00 1.12 -27.14
C ARG A 422 -18.39 1.02 -27.77
N GLU A 423 -19.45 1.12 -26.97
CA GLU A 423 -20.83 1.18 -27.49
C GLU A 423 -21.05 2.41 -28.38
N LYS A 424 -20.45 3.56 -28.01
CA LYS A 424 -20.54 4.80 -28.78
C LYS A 424 -19.61 4.83 -30.00
N LYS A 425 -18.48 4.12 -29.94
CA LYS A 425 -17.43 4.11 -30.97
C LYS A 425 -16.94 2.69 -31.26
N PRO A 426 -17.78 1.83 -31.85
CA PRO A 426 -17.47 0.41 -32.03
C PRO A 426 -16.29 0.15 -32.99
N ALA A 427 -15.99 1.08 -33.90
CA ALA A 427 -14.90 0.96 -34.86
C ALA A 427 -13.49 1.24 -34.26
N ASP A 428 -13.41 1.82 -33.05
CA ASP A 428 -12.12 2.14 -32.44
C ASP A 428 -11.59 0.94 -31.63
N ALA A 429 -10.73 0.13 -32.27
CA ALA A 429 -10.12 -1.05 -31.68
C ALA A 429 -9.19 -0.75 -30.48
N ARG A 430 -8.85 0.52 -30.23
CA ARG A 430 -8.06 0.92 -29.04
C ARG A 430 -8.91 0.89 -27.77
N LEU A 431 -10.22 1.04 -27.89
CA LEU A 431 -11.14 1.00 -26.75
C LEU A 431 -11.21 -0.40 -26.10
N PRO A 432 -11.44 -1.50 -26.84
CA PRO A 432 -11.33 -2.83 -26.25
C PRO A 432 -9.90 -3.14 -25.79
N PHE A 433 -8.85 -2.66 -26.48
CA PHE A 433 -7.48 -2.82 -26.01
C PHE A 433 -7.24 -2.19 -24.61
N ASN A 434 -7.65 -0.94 -24.42
CA ASN A 434 -7.53 -0.25 -23.13
C ASN A 434 -8.48 -0.81 -22.07
N ALA A 435 -9.68 -1.25 -22.46
CA ALA A 435 -10.58 -1.98 -21.57
C ALA A 435 -9.90 -3.27 -21.08
N GLY A 436 -9.21 -4.02 -21.94
CA GLY A 436 -8.46 -5.21 -21.57
C GLY A 436 -7.36 -4.91 -20.56
N ALA A 437 -6.61 -3.82 -20.76
CA ALA A 437 -5.57 -3.38 -19.83
C ALA A 437 -6.16 -2.97 -18.47
N ALA A 438 -7.32 -2.30 -18.45
CA ALA A 438 -8.04 -1.98 -17.22
C ALA A 438 -8.55 -3.24 -16.50
N ALA A 439 -9.14 -4.19 -17.24
CA ALA A 439 -9.62 -5.45 -16.69
C ALA A 439 -8.49 -6.29 -16.09
N TYR A 440 -7.32 -6.33 -16.74
CA TYR A 440 -6.16 -7.05 -16.22
C TYR A 440 -5.67 -6.44 -14.90
N GLN A 441 -5.55 -5.11 -14.84
CA GLN A 441 -5.14 -4.43 -13.60
C GLN A 441 -6.18 -4.59 -12.47
N ALA A 442 -7.46 -4.79 -12.83
CA ALA A 442 -8.51 -5.18 -11.91
C ALA A 442 -8.53 -6.70 -11.58
N GLN A 443 -7.54 -7.47 -12.02
CA GLN A 443 -7.43 -8.93 -11.85
C GLN A 443 -8.58 -9.74 -12.47
N LYS A 444 -9.33 -9.14 -13.40
CA LYS A 444 -10.42 -9.78 -14.15
C LYS A 444 -9.89 -10.40 -15.43
N PHE A 445 -9.03 -11.41 -15.30
CA PHE A 445 -8.28 -11.96 -16.45
C PHE A 445 -9.17 -12.55 -17.54
N GLY A 446 -10.32 -13.15 -17.19
CA GLY A 446 -11.28 -13.62 -18.19
C GLY A 446 -11.88 -12.49 -19.02
N GLU A 447 -12.25 -11.37 -18.39
CA GLU A 447 -12.71 -10.18 -19.10
C GLU A 447 -11.57 -9.54 -19.92
N ALA A 448 -10.37 -9.46 -19.35
CA ALA A 448 -9.19 -8.93 -20.05
C ALA A 448 -8.90 -9.70 -21.33
N ALA A 449 -8.95 -11.04 -21.28
CA ALA A 449 -8.74 -11.90 -22.43
C ALA A 449 -9.75 -11.62 -23.54
N ASN A 450 -11.05 -11.53 -23.19
CA ASN A 450 -12.12 -11.21 -24.14
C ASN A 450 -11.93 -9.84 -24.80
N GLN A 451 -11.48 -8.84 -24.03
CA GLN A 451 -11.24 -7.49 -24.53
C GLN A 451 -10.01 -7.42 -25.45
N PHE A 452 -8.91 -8.11 -25.09
CA PHE A 452 -7.72 -8.17 -25.96
C PHE A 452 -7.97 -8.98 -27.23
N LEU A 453 -8.74 -10.07 -27.17
CA LEU A 453 -9.18 -10.82 -28.36
C LEU A 453 -9.94 -9.92 -29.33
N ALA A 454 -10.83 -9.05 -28.83
CA ALA A 454 -11.52 -8.07 -29.65
C ALA A 454 -10.59 -7.02 -30.29
N SER A 455 -9.42 -6.75 -29.69
CA SER A 455 -8.42 -5.83 -30.26
C SER A 455 -7.51 -6.45 -31.31
N ILE A 456 -7.29 -7.78 -31.28
CA ILE A 456 -6.48 -8.51 -32.26
C ILE A 456 -7.16 -8.52 -33.65
N GLY A 457 -8.47 -8.34 -33.72
CA GLY A 457 -9.19 -8.14 -34.99
C GLY A 457 -8.96 -6.78 -35.67
N SER A 458 -8.14 -5.89 -35.10
CA SER A 458 -7.90 -4.56 -35.70
C SER A 458 -7.11 -4.63 -37.00
N THR A 459 -7.28 -3.65 -37.88
CA THR A 459 -6.49 -3.52 -39.12
C THR A 459 -5.10 -2.90 -38.90
N ASP A 460 -4.77 -2.50 -37.66
CA ASP A 460 -3.49 -1.89 -37.29
C ASP A 460 -2.52 -2.99 -36.81
N PRO A 461 -1.48 -3.36 -37.59
CA PRO A 461 -0.57 -4.46 -37.25
C PRO A 461 0.14 -4.26 -35.91
N GLN A 462 0.40 -3.01 -35.52
CA GLN A 462 1.04 -2.72 -34.23
C GLN A 462 0.08 -2.96 -33.08
N LEU A 463 -1.19 -2.60 -33.24
CA LEU A 463 -2.22 -2.86 -32.23
C LEU A 463 -2.53 -4.35 -32.12
N GLN A 464 -2.56 -5.08 -33.24
CA GLN A 464 -2.68 -6.54 -33.25
C GLN A 464 -1.53 -7.20 -32.48
N GLN A 465 -0.28 -6.81 -32.77
CA GLN A 465 0.90 -7.32 -32.09
C GLN A 465 0.86 -7.03 -30.58
N ASN A 466 0.53 -5.80 -30.18
CA ASN A 466 0.36 -5.44 -28.79
C ASN A 466 -0.79 -6.25 -28.13
N GLY A 467 -1.86 -6.54 -28.88
CA GLY A 467 -2.98 -7.35 -28.44
C GLY A 467 -2.56 -8.78 -28.12
N TYR A 468 -1.77 -9.42 -29.00
CA TYR A 468 -1.18 -10.73 -28.75
C TYR A 468 -0.26 -10.73 -27.53
N TYR A 469 0.61 -9.72 -27.39
CA TYR A 469 1.50 -9.57 -26.25
C TYR A 469 0.72 -9.47 -24.92
N ASN A 470 -0.26 -8.57 -24.85
CA ASN A 470 -1.06 -8.39 -23.64
C ASN A 470 -1.96 -9.60 -23.33
N LEU A 471 -2.47 -10.28 -24.36
CA LEU A 471 -3.22 -11.52 -24.19
C LEU A 471 -2.31 -12.63 -23.64
N GLY A 472 -1.05 -12.72 -24.10
CA GLY A 472 -0.05 -13.63 -23.56
C GLY A 472 0.18 -13.42 -22.07
N ASN A 473 0.38 -12.17 -21.63
CA ASN A 473 0.47 -11.82 -20.21
C ASN A 473 -0.80 -12.21 -19.43
N THR A 474 -1.98 -11.98 -20.03
CA THR A 474 -3.27 -12.32 -19.43
C THR A 474 -3.41 -13.82 -19.18
N PHE A 475 -3.05 -14.66 -20.15
CA PHE A 475 -3.12 -16.12 -20.00
C PHE A 475 -2.11 -16.66 -18.98
N TYR A 476 -0.92 -16.06 -18.89
CA TYR A 476 0.06 -16.44 -17.87
C TYR A 476 -0.50 -16.23 -16.46
N ARG A 477 -1.00 -15.02 -16.17
CA ARG A 477 -1.60 -14.68 -14.87
C ARG A 477 -2.90 -15.44 -14.59
N ALA A 478 -3.75 -15.60 -15.61
CA ALA A 478 -4.98 -16.39 -15.49
C ALA A 478 -4.69 -17.86 -15.14
N GLY A 479 -3.53 -18.39 -15.58
CA GLY A 479 -3.09 -19.76 -15.31
C GLY A 479 -2.54 -19.98 -13.91
N GLU A 480 -2.01 -18.95 -13.24
CA GLU A 480 -1.40 -19.07 -11.90
C GLU A 480 -2.31 -19.72 -10.83
N PRO A 481 -3.60 -19.35 -10.70
CA PRO A 481 -4.49 -19.96 -9.71
C PRO A 481 -5.13 -21.28 -10.16
N LEU A 482 -4.90 -21.75 -11.41
CA LEU A 482 -5.56 -22.94 -11.93
C LEU A 482 -4.90 -24.25 -11.50
N ASP A 483 -5.69 -25.33 -11.58
CA ASP A 483 -5.23 -26.70 -11.41
C ASP A 483 -4.06 -27.04 -12.36
N GLN A 484 -3.21 -27.99 -11.96
CA GLN A 484 -1.98 -28.36 -12.67
C GLN A 484 -2.13 -28.48 -14.20
N ASN A 485 -3.13 -29.22 -14.68
CA ASN A 485 -3.34 -29.43 -16.12
C ASN A 485 -3.79 -28.15 -16.84
N LYS A 486 -4.72 -27.41 -16.23
CA LYS A 486 -5.25 -26.16 -16.79
C LYS A 486 -4.23 -25.03 -16.76
N LYS A 487 -3.34 -25.01 -15.76
CA LYS A 487 -2.20 -24.09 -15.68
C LYS A 487 -1.22 -24.35 -16.83
N ILE A 488 -0.88 -25.61 -17.10
CA ILE A 488 -0.03 -25.98 -18.23
C ILE A 488 -0.66 -25.51 -19.55
N GLU A 489 -1.95 -25.78 -19.76
CA GLU A 489 -2.67 -25.35 -20.97
C GLU A 489 -2.68 -23.81 -21.12
N ALA A 490 -2.94 -23.08 -20.04
CA ALA A 490 -2.94 -21.62 -20.04
C ALA A 490 -1.55 -21.05 -20.32
N TRP A 491 -0.50 -21.62 -19.73
CA TRP A 491 0.88 -21.18 -19.95
C TRP A 491 1.41 -21.56 -21.33
N GLU A 492 1.04 -22.72 -21.88
CA GLU A 492 1.32 -23.07 -23.28
C GLU A 492 0.62 -22.11 -24.24
N THR A 493 -0.62 -21.73 -23.94
CA THR A 493 -1.36 -20.71 -24.70
C THR A 493 -0.67 -19.36 -24.62
N SER A 494 -0.22 -18.95 -23.43
CA SER A 494 0.56 -17.72 -23.21
C SER A 494 1.83 -17.68 -24.08
N VAL A 495 2.60 -18.78 -24.10
CA VAL A 495 3.81 -18.92 -24.93
C VAL A 495 3.48 -18.75 -26.41
N LYS A 496 2.45 -19.43 -26.92
CA LYS A 496 2.03 -19.31 -28.33
C LYS A 496 1.64 -17.88 -28.68
N LEU A 497 0.96 -17.17 -27.79
CA LEU A 497 0.56 -15.78 -27.98
C LEU A 497 1.78 -14.85 -28.03
N PHE A 498 2.78 -15.06 -27.18
CA PHE A 498 4.04 -14.30 -27.29
C PHE A 498 4.82 -14.65 -28.55
N GLU A 499 4.82 -15.91 -29.00
CA GLU A 499 5.42 -16.30 -30.28
C GLU A 499 4.78 -15.58 -31.46
N GLN A 500 3.44 -15.43 -31.46
CA GLN A 500 2.74 -14.61 -32.45
C GLN A 500 3.17 -13.13 -32.35
N ALA A 501 3.23 -12.58 -31.14
CA ALA A 501 3.66 -11.19 -30.93
C ALA A 501 5.11 -10.94 -31.42
N VAL A 502 6.02 -11.89 -31.19
CA VAL A 502 7.42 -11.85 -31.69
C VAL A 502 7.47 -12.02 -33.21
N THR A 503 6.65 -12.91 -33.77
CA THR A 503 6.59 -13.11 -35.23
C THR A 503 6.13 -11.85 -35.95
N MET A 504 5.13 -11.15 -35.39
CA MET A 504 4.63 -9.88 -35.95
C MET A 504 5.65 -8.74 -35.81
N ASN A 505 6.43 -8.72 -34.73
CA ASN A 505 7.49 -7.74 -34.54
C ASN A 505 8.74 -8.37 -33.90
N PRO A 506 9.68 -8.90 -34.72
CA PRO A 506 10.90 -9.55 -34.21
C PRO A 506 11.84 -8.61 -33.44
N LYS A 507 11.62 -7.29 -33.50
CA LYS A 507 12.41 -6.29 -32.74
C LYS A 507 11.87 -6.05 -31.33
N ASP A 508 10.76 -6.70 -30.97
CA ASP A 508 10.14 -6.60 -29.66
C ASP A 508 10.87 -7.45 -28.61
N LYS A 509 11.91 -6.87 -27.99
CA LYS A 509 12.65 -7.51 -26.91
C LYS A 509 11.77 -7.83 -25.68
N ASP A 510 10.64 -7.14 -25.49
CA ASP A 510 9.75 -7.39 -24.35
C ASP A 510 8.93 -8.66 -24.58
N ALA A 511 8.36 -8.81 -25.78
CA ALA A 511 7.65 -10.03 -26.17
C ALA A 511 8.57 -11.25 -26.19
N GLU A 512 9.82 -11.08 -26.65
CA GLU A 512 10.83 -12.13 -26.61
C GLU A 512 11.17 -12.56 -25.18
N PHE A 513 11.44 -11.59 -24.30
CA PHE A 513 11.72 -11.85 -22.90
C PHE A 513 10.55 -12.55 -22.20
N ASN A 514 9.31 -12.07 -22.38
CA ASN A 514 8.14 -12.68 -21.73
C ASN A 514 7.87 -14.08 -22.26
N ARG A 515 8.06 -14.34 -23.56
CA ARG A 515 8.00 -15.69 -24.13
C ARG A 515 8.95 -16.63 -23.41
N ASP A 516 10.23 -16.25 -23.31
CA ASP A 516 11.27 -17.10 -22.78
C ASP A 516 11.14 -17.29 -21.26
N PHE A 517 10.68 -16.24 -20.57
CA PHE A 517 10.30 -16.30 -19.16
C PHE A 517 9.20 -17.33 -18.91
N VAL A 518 8.09 -17.26 -19.64
CA VAL A 518 6.97 -18.19 -19.45
C VAL A 518 7.35 -19.61 -19.88
N LYS A 519 8.14 -19.78 -20.96
CA LYS A 519 8.69 -21.09 -21.36
C LYS A 519 9.49 -21.73 -20.22
N LYS A 520 10.41 -20.97 -19.62
CA LYS A 520 11.22 -21.45 -18.49
C LYS A 520 10.37 -21.82 -17.28
N LYS A 521 9.37 -21.00 -16.94
CA LYS A 521 8.43 -21.30 -15.84
C LYS A 521 7.63 -22.56 -16.10
N LEU A 522 7.17 -22.75 -17.33
CA LEU A 522 6.44 -23.94 -17.75
C LEU A 522 7.30 -25.20 -17.66
N GLU A 523 8.55 -25.15 -18.13
CA GLU A 523 9.50 -26.27 -18.04
C GLU A 523 9.81 -26.63 -16.58
N GLN A 524 10.12 -25.63 -15.75
CA GLN A 524 10.36 -25.84 -14.31
C GLN A 524 9.15 -26.48 -13.63
N PHE A 525 7.94 -26.04 -13.96
CA PHE A 525 6.71 -26.58 -13.39
C PHE A 525 6.45 -28.02 -13.84
N LYS A 526 6.71 -28.37 -15.11
CA LYS A 526 6.60 -29.74 -15.62
C LYS A 526 7.62 -30.67 -14.94
N GLN A 527 8.87 -30.23 -14.78
CA GLN A 527 9.92 -31.00 -14.08
C GLN A 527 9.56 -31.26 -12.61
N GLN A 528 8.99 -30.28 -11.91
CA GLN A 528 8.51 -30.48 -10.53
C GLN A 528 7.39 -31.53 -10.45
N GLN A 529 6.50 -31.59 -11.45
CA GLN A 529 5.45 -32.62 -11.49
C GLN A 529 6.00 -34.01 -11.76
N GLU A 530 7.00 -34.15 -12.63
CA GLU A 530 7.67 -35.43 -12.89
C GLU A 530 8.38 -35.94 -11.64
N GLN A 531 9.11 -35.08 -10.93
CA GLN A 531 9.76 -35.42 -9.65
C GLN A 531 8.75 -35.80 -8.55
N GLN A 532 7.58 -35.15 -8.50
CA GLN A 532 6.49 -35.53 -7.60
C GLN A 532 5.81 -36.85 -7.97
N LYS A 533 5.83 -37.25 -9.24
CA LYS A 533 5.35 -38.56 -9.70
C LYS A 533 6.38 -39.67 -9.40
N ASP A 534 7.67 -39.41 -9.61
CA ASP A 534 8.76 -40.36 -9.37
C ASP A 534 9.02 -40.63 -7.87
N SER A 535 8.77 -39.63 -7.02
CA SER A 535 8.81 -39.79 -5.56
C SER A 535 7.63 -40.58 -4.99
N LYS A 536 6.51 -40.67 -5.71
CA LYS A 536 5.36 -41.53 -5.35
C LYS A 536 5.44 -42.95 -5.90
N SER A 537 6.38 -43.25 -6.81
CA SER A 537 6.52 -44.54 -7.49
C SER A 537 7.75 -45.35 -7.07
N LYS A 538 8.50 -44.93 -6.04
CA LYS A 538 9.52 -45.78 -5.38
C LYS A 538 8.93 -46.47 -4.15
N PRO A 539 8.79 -47.81 -4.14
CA PRO A 539 8.64 -48.56 -2.90
C PRO A 539 9.92 -48.44 -2.06
N GLU A 540 9.75 -48.35 -0.75
CA GLU A 540 10.81 -48.51 0.24
C GLU A 540 11.47 -49.89 0.08
N ASP A 541 12.62 -49.93 -0.58
CA ASP A 541 13.57 -51.04 -0.49
C ASP A 541 14.92 -50.46 -0.12
N LYS A 542 15.18 -50.38 1.19
CA LYS A 542 16.53 -50.40 1.79
C LYS A 542 16.44 -50.56 3.31
N GLU A 543 16.26 -51.80 3.75
CA GLU A 543 17.02 -52.32 4.88
C GLU A 543 16.99 -53.85 4.86
N GLN A 544 18.02 -54.46 4.28
CA GLN A 544 18.63 -55.71 4.77
C GLN A 544 19.74 -56.15 3.82
N LYS A 545 20.99 -55.94 4.25
CA LYS A 545 22.12 -56.82 3.93
C LYS A 545 23.26 -56.56 4.90
N LYS A 546 23.27 -57.34 5.98
CA LYS A 546 24.44 -58.06 6.54
C LYS A 546 24.01 -58.68 7.86
N ASP A 547 23.63 -59.96 7.84
CA ASP A 547 24.43 -60.94 8.56
C ASP A 547 24.17 -62.33 7.99
N ASP A 548 25.27 -63.06 7.77
CA ASP A 548 25.28 -64.39 7.17
C ASP A 548 25.96 -65.30 8.19
N SER A 549 25.19 -66.14 8.89
CA SER A 549 25.69 -67.38 9.51
C SER A 549 24.55 -68.29 9.98
N GLN A 550 24.54 -69.48 9.37
CA GLN A 550 24.17 -70.80 9.89
C GLN A 550 22.70 -71.30 9.85
N LYS A 551 22.46 -72.11 8.79
CA LYS A 551 21.93 -73.50 8.75
C LYS A 551 20.56 -73.83 9.41
N GLN A 552 19.57 -74.04 8.53
CA GLN A 552 18.69 -75.24 8.29
C GLN A 552 18.34 -76.23 9.44
N PRO A 553 17.30 -77.10 9.29
CA PRO A 553 16.06 -77.09 8.46
C PRO A 553 14.80 -77.44 9.33
N ASP A 554 13.52 -77.43 8.91
CA ASP A 554 12.83 -78.34 7.98
C ASP A 554 11.32 -77.97 7.83
N LYS A 555 10.73 -78.43 6.71
CA LYS A 555 9.35 -78.31 6.18
C LYS A 555 8.31 -79.20 6.94
N PRO A 556 7.02 -79.41 6.49
CA PRO A 556 6.16 -78.74 5.48
C PRO A 556 4.71 -78.39 5.96
N GLY A 557 3.93 -77.68 5.10
CA GLY A 557 2.53 -77.23 5.28
C GLY A 557 1.42 -78.32 5.27
N PRO A 558 0.16 -78.09 4.81
CA PRO A 558 -0.35 -77.00 3.95
C PRO A 558 -1.80 -76.46 4.24
N GLN A 559 -2.23 -75.49 3.40
CA GLN A 559 -3.60 -75.29 2.85
C GLN A 559 -4.78 -74.78 3.73
N GLN A 560 -5.34 -73.61 3.37
CA GLN A 560 -6.71 -73.41 2.82
C GLN A 560 -7.15 -71.92 2.88
N GLU A 561 -7.63 -71.38 1.75
CA GLU A 561 -8.47 -70.17 1.68
C GLU A 561 -9.98 -70.54 1.86
N PRO A 562 -10.94 -69.60 1.70
CA PRO A 562 -11.49 -68.65 2.67
C PRO A 562 -12.99 -68.97 2.96
N PRO A 563 -13.78 -68.17 3.71
CA PRO A 563 -14.52 -67.06 3.08
C PRO A 563 -14.90 -65.87 4.01
N LYS A 564 -15.55 -64.90 3.36
CA LYS A 564 -16.11 -63.61 3.81
C LYS A 564 -17.23 -63.72 4.86
N ASP A 565 -17.40 -62.66 5.67
CA ASP A 565 -18.58 -61.77 5.72
C ASP A 565 -18.78 -61.08 7.10
N GLY A 566 -19.24 -59.82 7.09
CA GLY A 566 -20.33 -59.38 7.98
C GLY A 566 -20.03 -58.57 9.25
N LYS A 567 -20.21 -57.23 9.12
CA LYS A 567 -20.95 -56.28 10.00
C LYS A 567 -20.70 -56.16 11.53
N GLN A 568 -20.43 -54.90 11.91
CA GLN A 568 -21.04 -54.07 12.98
C GLN A 568 -21.43 -54.71 14.33
N ASP A 569 -20.83 -54.25 15.44
CA ASP A 569 -21.37 -53.20 16.32
C ASP A 569 -20.47 -52.93 17.57
N GLN A 570 -20.60 -51.72 18.10
CA GLN A 570 -20.00 -51.10 19.31
C GLN A 570 -20.33 -51.82 20.66
N PRO A 571 -20.08 -51.26 21.89
CA PRO A 571 -19.04 -50.33 22.43
C PRO A 571 -18.47 -50.79 23.82
N LYS A 572 -17.52 -50.02 24.39
CA LYS A 572 -17.49 -49.48 25.80
C LYS A 572 -16.16 -49.62 26.57
N LYS A 573 -15.78 -48.45 27.14
CA LYS A 573 -15.31 -48.11 28.50
C LYS A 573 -14.19 -48.92 29.18
N GLY A 574 -13.30 -48.15 29.83
CA GLY A 574 -12.66 -48.56 31.09
C GLY A 574 -11.49 -47.67 31.48
N ASP A 575 -11.70 -46.80 32.47
CA ASP A 575 -10.70 -46.10 33.28
C ASP A 575 -9.66 -47.07 33.89
N ASP A 576 -8.42 -46.64 34.16
CA ASP A 576 -8.01 -46.20 35.52
C ASP A 576 -6.49 -46.02 35.70
N GLN A 577 -6.20 -45.20 36.71
CA GLN A 577 -4.94 -44.68 37.24
C GLN A 577 -3.84 -45.71 37.61
N LYS A 578 -2.56 -45.26 37.58
CA LYS A 578 -1.69 -45.13 38.79
C LYS A 578 -0.24 -44.71 38.50
N GLN A 579 0.21 -43.68 39.25
CA GLN A 579 1.59 -43.39 39.69
C GLN A 579 1.98 -44.33 40.87
N PRO A 580 3.26 -44.49 41.34
CA PRO A 580 4.04 -43.39 41.98
C PRO A 580 5.61 -43.48 42.11
N GLY A 581 6.24 -42.34 42.46
CA GLY A 581 7.40 -42.14 43.40
C GLY A 581 8.85 -42.47 42.94
N LYS A 582 9.96 -41.88 43.42
CA LYS A 582 10.35 -40.75 44.33
C LYS A 582 11.92 -40.71 44.49
N GLN A 583 12.53 -39.51 44.70
CA GLN A 583 13.73 -39.10 45.54
C GLN A 583 15.16 -39.72 45.29
N ASP A 584 16.36 -39.13 45.57
CA ASP A 584 16.92 -37.83 46.06
C ASP A 584 18.50 -37.84 46.03
N GLN A 585 19.12 -36.64 46.03
CA GLN A 585 20.37 -36.12 46.71
C GLN A 585 21.88 -36.36 46.30
N GLU A 586 22.53 -35.22 45.93
CA GLU A 586 23.70 -34.44 46.48
C GLU A 586 25.16 -34.93 46.79
N GLN A 587 26.11 -34.13 46.24
CA GLN A 587 27.38 -33.49 46.74
C GLN A 587 28.63 -34.23 47.29
N LYS A 588 29.85 -33.83 46.80
CA LYS A 588 30.94 -33.11 47.56
C LYS A 588 32.27 -32.87 46.78
N GLN A 589 32.97 -31.79 47.16
CA GLN A 589 34.36 -31.32 46.85
C GLN A 589 35.38 -31.75 47.96
N PRO A 590 36.74 -31.62 47.88
CA PRO A 590 37.50 -30.32 47.93
C PRO A 590 39.01 -30.26 47.43
N GLY A 591 39.66 -29.06 47.43
CA GLY A 591 41.08 -28.86 47.89
C GLY A 591 42.18 -28.22 46.99
N GLU A 592 42.79 -27.10 47.44
CA GLU A 592 43.98 -26.32 46.96
C GLU A 592 45.31 -26.73 47.68
N PRO A 593 46.59 -26.21 47.48
CA PRO A 593 47.02 -24.77 47.42
C PRO A 593 48.41 -24.31 46.79
N LYS A 594 48.71 -22.96 46.81
CA LYS A 594 50.01 -22.19 47.06
C LYS A 594 50.85 -21.40 45.97
N GLN A 595 50.97 -20.06 46.21
CA GLN A 595 52.15 -19.10 46.36
C GLN A 595 52.92 -18.35 45.20
N ASP A 596 52.94 -16.99 45.35
CA ASP A 596 53.63 -15.73 44.84
C ASP A 596 55.14 -15.65 44.40
N PRO A 597 55.81 -14.49 44.02
CA PRO A 597 55.50 -13.18 43.31
C PRO A 597 56.68 -12.68 42.34
N PRO A 598 57.02 -11.36 42.09
CA PRO A 598 56.35 -10.20 41.43
C PRO A 598 57.17 -9.44 40.31
N GLN A 599 56.58 -8.31 39.83
CA GLN A 599 57.20 -7.05 39.29
C GLN A 599 57.56 -6.89 37.79
N GLN A 600 56.93 -5.93 37.10
CA GLN A 600 57.50 -4.62 36.69
C GLN A 600 56.55 -3.81 35.77
N GLN A 601 56.32 -2.55 36.14
CA GLN A 601 55.91 -1.39 35.33
C GLN A 601 57.22 -0.65 34.89
N PRO A 602 57.28 0.41 34.03
CA PRO A 602 56.23 1.41 33.72
C PRO A 602 56.28 2.10 32.29
N LYS A 603 55.42 3.14 32.11
CA LYS A 603 55.51 4.37 31.25
C LYS A 603 55.22 4.27 29.74
N ASP A 604 54.76 5.30 29.01
CA ASP A 604 54.10 6.61 29.21
C ASP A 604 53.78 7.16 27.78
N GLY A 605 52.81 8.09 27.66
CA GLY A 605 52.61 9.00 26.51
C GLY A 605 51.25 8.87 25.81
N LYS A 606 50.21 9.71 26.04
CA LYS A 606 50.01 11.13 25.63
C LYS A 606 50.37 11.36 24.15
N GLU A 607 49.64 12.05 23.30
CA GLU A 607 48.50 13.00 23.35
C GLU A 607 48.09 13.22 21.87
N GLY A 608 46.87 13.70 21.57
CA GLY A 608 46.58 14.20 20.21
C GLY A 608 45.11 14.28 19.82
N ASP A 609 44.38 15.18 20.45
CA ASP A 609 43.01 15.59 20.18
C ASP A 609 42.90 16.48 18.91
N SER A 610 41.74 16.51 18.25
CA SER A 610 41.14 17.71 17.60
C SER A 610 39.84 17.39 16.83
N LYS A 611 38.71 17.71 17.47
CA LYS A 611 37.40 18.02 16.87
C LYS A 611 37.39 19.38 16.16
N LYS A 612 36.50 19.56 15.17
CA LYS A 612 35.74 20.83 14.99
C LYS A 612 34.40 20.64 14.24
N GLN A 613 33.35 21.15 14.88
CA GLN A 613 31.94 21.31 14.46
C GLN A 613 31.71 22.71 13.81
N GLU A 614 30.89 22.80 12.76
CA GLU A 614 29.54 23.46 12.65
C GLU A 614 29.53 24.96 12.25
N GLN A 615 28.95 25.34 11.09
CA GLN A 615 27.57 25.87 10.80
C GLN A 615 27.61 27.39 10.44
N PRO A 616 26.51 28.08 10.03
CA PRO A 616 25.74 27.99 8.77
C PRO A 616 25.52 29.41 8.13
N GLY A 617 24.76 29.52 7.02
CA GLY A 617 24.33 30.83 6.49
C GLY A 617 23.29 30.78 5.37
N ASP A 618 22.19 31.52 5.54
CA ASP A 618 21.04 31.75 4.66
C ASP A 618 21.33 32.67 3.45
N THR A 619 20.56 32.54 2.36
CA THR A 619 19.83 33.65 1.70
C THR A 619 18.90 33.18 0.56
N ASP A 620 17.77 33.88 0.47
CA ASP A 620 16.62 33.75 -0.43
C ASP A 620 16.90 33.97 -1.93
N GLY A 621 16.03 33.38 -2.78
CA GLY A 621 15.90 33.75 -4.20
C GLY A 621 15.00 32.80 -5.01
N GLY A 622 13.74 33.18 -5.23
CA GLY A 622 12.77 32.42 -6.01
C GLY A 622 12.89 32.58 -7.54
N ALA A 623 12.77 31.46 -8.26
CA ALA A 623 12.44 31.40 -9.69
C ALA A 623 11.75 30.06 -10.05
N SER A 624 10.76 30.11 -10.94
CA SER A 624 9.95 29.00 -11.47
C SER A 624 10.76 27.75 -11.91
N PRO A 625 10.22 26.52 -11.78
CA PRO A 625 10.87 25.35 -12.36
C PRO A 625 10.55 25.26 -13.86
N ALA A 626 11.33 25.96 -14.67
CA ALA A 626 11.55 25.57 -16.06
C ALA A 626 12.44 24.31 -16.06
N GLN A 627 11.94 23.26 -16.70
CA GLN A 627 12.64 22.07 -17.22
C GLN A 627 14.14 21.96 -16.85
N ALA A 628 14.44 21.38 -15.69
CA ALA A 628 15.78 20.94 -15.37
C ALA A 628 16.08 19.65 -16.16
N LYS A 629 17.05 19.72 -17.09
CA LYS A 629 17.71 18.51 -17.62
C LYS A 629 18.33 17.73 -16.44
N PRO A 630 18.29 16.39 -16.43
CA PRO A 630 18.93 15.62 -15.36
C PRO A 630 20.43 15.87 -15.36
N ARG A 631 21.02 16.03 -14.16
CA ARG A 631 22.47 15.99 -13.98
C ARG A 631 22.98 14.62 -14.46
N GLU A 632 24.06 14.62 -15.25
CA GLU A 632 24.70 13.38 -15.70
C GLU A 632 25.07 12.51 -14.49
N GLY A 633 24.58 11.27 -14.50
CA GLY A 633 24.92 10.26 -13.47
C GLY A 633 23.79 9.85 -12.51
N GLN A 634 22.60 10.46 -12.53
CA GLN A 634 21.48 10.02 -11.69
C GLN A 634 20.33 9.41 -12.51
N MET A 635 19.91 8.21 -12.08
CA MET A 635 18.84 7.42 -12.69
C MET A 635 17.48 8.09 -12.46
N THR A 636 16.69 8.26 -13.51
CA THR A 636 15.32 8.81 -13.39
C THR A 636 14.40 7.84 -12.64
N PRO A 637 13.32 8.30 -11.98
CA PRO A 637 12.40 7.42 -11.24
C PRO A 637 11.81 6.28 -12.09
N GLN A 638 11.59 6.54 -13.39
CA GLN A 638 11.13 5.51 -14.33
C GLN A 638 12.23 4.48 -14.64
N GLN A 639 13.49 4.91 -14.73
CA GLN A 639 14.63 4.01 -14.90
C GLN A 639 14.90 3.18 -13.63
N ALA A 640 14.69 3.75 -12.44
CA ALA A 640 14.81 3.02 -11.18
C ALA A 640 13.74 1.92 -11.07
N GLN A 641 12.50 2.23 -11.45
CA GLN A 641 11.40 1.27 -11.47
C GLN A 641 11.69 0.12 -12.46
N GLN A 642 12.16 0.46 -13.66
CA GLN A 642 12.55 -0.50 -14.69
C GLN A 642 13.71 -1.41 -14.29
N LEU A 643 14.69 -0.87 -13.55
CA LEU A 643 15.80 -1.65 -13.00
C LEU A 643 15.30 -2.60 -11.90
N LEU A 644 14.39 -2.12 -11.05
CA LEU A 644 13.77 -2.91 -9.98
C LEU A 644 12.96 -4.10 -10.55
N ASP A 645 12.16 -3.85 -11.59
CA ASP A 645 11.35 -4.88 -12.24
C ASP A 645 12.23 -5.93 -12.94
N SER A 646 13.39 -5.52 -13.48
CA SER A 646 14.37 -6.46 -14.05
C SER A 646 15.07 -7.35 -13.00
N GLN A 647 15.17 -6.88 -11.75
CA GLN A 647 15.76 -7.63 -10.64
C GLN A 647 14.76 -8.55 -9.93
N LYS A 648 13.45 -8.31 -10.08
CA LYS A 648 12.38 -9.11 -9.45
C LYS A 648 12.07 -10.44 -10.12
N GLY A 649 12.53 -10.67 -11.35
CA GLY A 649 12.26 -11.92 -12.08
C GLY A 649 10.77 -12.11 -12.40
N GLU A 650 10.06 -11.02 -12.67
CA GLU A 650 8.65 -10.99 -13.10
C GLU A 650 8.55 -10.78 -14.62
N GLU A 651 7.40 -11.12 -15.24
CA GLU A 651 7.17 -10.77 -16.64
C GLU A 651 7.05 -9.25 -16.85
N ARG A 652 7.45 -8.75 -18.02
CA ARG A 652 7.43 -7.33 -18.33
C ARG A 652 6.00 -6.79 -18.42
N ALA A 653 5.86 -5.51 -18.03
CA ALA A 653 4.60 -4.81 -17.89
C ALA A 653 3.72 -4.84 -19.16
N LEU A 654 2.40 -4.73 -18.94
CA LEU A 654 1.41 -4.59 -20.01
C LEU A 654 1.53 -3.28 -20.77
N ILE A 655 1.07 -3.31 -22.02
CA ILE A 655 0.97 -2.14 -22.88
C ILE A 655 -0.41 -1.49 -22.70
N PHE A 656 -0.44 -0.17 -22.49
CA PHE A 656 -1.66 0.64 -22.44
C PHE A 656 -1.54 1.82 -23.43
N LEU A 657 -2.61 2.12 -24.18
CA LEU A 657 -2.56 3.09 -25.29
C LEU A 657 -3.49 4.30 -25.02
N PRO A 658 -2.99 5.40 -24.42
CA PRO A 658 -3.85 6.53 -24.09
C PRO A 658 -4.44 7.21 -25.35
N PRO A 659 -5.67 7.76 -25.24
CA PRO A 659 -6.33 8.48 -26.33
C PRO A 659 -5.52 9.71 -26.76
N GLY A 660 -5.24 9.83 -28.07
CA GLY A 660 -4.49 10.96 -28.65
C GLY A 660 -3.07 10.63 -29.12
N ALA A 661 -2.56 9.42 -28.85
CA ALA A 661 -1.30 8.96 -29.44
C ALA A 661 -1.47 8.77 -30.96
N LYS A 662 -1.01 9.74 -31.75
CA LYS A 662 -0.85 9.60 -33.20
C LYS A 662 0.38 8.71 -33.46
N GLY A 663 0.14 7.46 -33.83
CA GLY A 663 1.04 6.65 -34.66
C GLY A 663 2.43 6.29 -34.10
N LYS A 664 2.78 6.66 -32.88
CA LYS A 664 3.97 6.14 -32.19
C LYS A 664 3.62 5.89 -30.73
N ALA A 665 3.57 4.62 -30.35
CA ALA A 665 3.90 4.28 -28.97
C ALA A 665 5.22 4.99 -28.64
N ARG A 666 5.33 5.62 -27.47
CA ARG A 666 6.62 6.17 -27.03
C ARG A 666 7.66 5.07 -27.26
N PRO A 667 8.81 5.39 -27.88
CA PRO A 667 9.77 4.35 -28.20
C PRO A 667 10.10 3.56 -26.94
N ARG A 668 10.05 2.23 -27.05
CA ARG A 668 10.54 1.30 -26.03
C ARG A 668 12.07 1.41 -25.97
N PHE A 669 12.58 2.56 -25.55
CA PHE A 669 14.00 2.73 -25.30
C PHE A 669 14.29 2.22 -23.90
N PHE A 670 14.74 0.98 -23.82
CA PHE A 670 15.95 0.74 -23.05
C PHE A 670 17.13 1.10 -23.96
N LYS A 671 17.92 2.09 -23.56
CA LYS A 671 19.30 2.19 -24.04
C LYS A 671 19.98 0.87 -23.67
N ASP A 672 20.69 0.27 -24.62
CA ASP A 672 21.76 -0.69 -24.29
C ASP A 672 22.70 0.00 -23.30
N TRP A 673 22.88 -0.63 -22.14
CA TRP A 673 23.98 -0.38 -21.23
C TRP A 673 24.58 -1.73 -20.87
#